data_AF-A0A9D6TUX9-F1
#
_entry.id   AF-A0A9D6TUX9-F1
#
_cell.length_a   1.000
_cell.length_b   1.000
_cell.length_c   1.000
_cell.angle_alpha   90.00
_cell.angle_beta   90.00
_cell.angle_gamma   90.00
#
_symmetry.space_group_name_H-M   'P 1'
#
loop_
_entity.id
_entity.type
_entity.pdbx_description
1 polymer ?
#
loop_
_entity_poly.entity_id
_entity_poly.type
_entity_poly.pdbx_seq_one_letter_code
_entity_poly.pdbx_strand_id
1 'polypeptide(L)'
;MRCASCQHDNALDAGSCAGCGAPLSPVDLERVRAQLKRWQEHLLDLTKANPLLGINRSRVSKLRATEPAPHALFRDFAVPDEATLTLPRVVKRPRRDGDDAGDGAVEYRIEPGDLAFDAAAVDLHRRLRRIYDNARTTVEERGVTTLHLSFGVLRWEDPMLGPSVSPLWLVPAALESRGPSAPLRLTRADEEMQLNPALALYLRERHRVELPDLPEDPSPTALASFLDGVQAAVRELGWKVEPEAWLSTYSFESLVIYQDLKTLADVAASHDVVIALARAAAPREASEALGEEVLDALPTPDRVPVPVLPTDSSQLAALTTSRGGRHVVVHGPPGTGKSQTIANLIADALALGKKVLFVSAKMAALDVVHERLTRLGLGRFCLEAHSTKAGKVKIVEELRRTLEAAENERGPSGDDGLDDLLRVREELNAYVRELHERREPLGLSIYQALGRSETLRGAPDVRVALPWDDPLAVSRPELKTALEALGDLAAQAEVFDRRATHPWRGLAVDPGAPPRRDALEADLLATRDALDGLEAHVAALASLMGAGAGPLTISALQKLADPLRQVSALDRLPERWATREVSELLWTASLLDTAAKRAGELTAARAEHRRALTLPPEQAITLLEPLEREFVGWARVFSGSYWRWRSTVRSSLRPGASSSAATLRSCLVRARRIQELEAWFASQASTRDAEVGEAGMLEPEALTAAAGRLRVAAALRRALEAGGLPPAAASLPLTDDLKRCAAALSAAVLSPALAEMLARLDRAWPHGFADGVAAPGAGLAALRDRCEEVLAAQPKFHEWVALAHTLHRCQQLRLAPFIDALGTLSARVAPQALERRLYTAWVESVTGRSPALVAFSGARRDELITRYRELDGATRRASLARAVGAAALPARRIAAAQGGAGEASEVGALRREMEKRRRLKPLRKLFAEIPTVLQALKPCFLMSPLSVSTFLKPGALAFDLVVFDEASQLPTPQAVPAILRAKQVVVAGDRNQLPPTSFFESSLIFDEESGDAALREELEPLESLLDDCVAVFPTFEQAHLRWHYRSRDERLIKFSNHYFYRDR
;
A
#
# COMPACT_ATOMS: atom_id res chain seq x y z
N MET A 1 -13.76 -8.69 -56.77
CA MET A 1 -13.42 -9.98 -57.42
C MET A 1 -13.13 -10.99 -56.32
N ARG A 2 -13.83 -12.14 -56.31
CA ARG A 2 -13.65 -13.20 -55.30
C ARG A 2 -12.46 -14.09 -55.72
N CYS A 3 -11.47 -14.27 -54.84
CA CYS A 3 -10.38 -15.22 -55.05
C CYS A 3 -10.83 -16.60 -54.56
N ALA A 4 -10.78 -17.59 -55.45
CA ALA A 4 -11.16 -18.98 -55.21
C ALA A 4 -9.90 -19.81 -54.95
N SER A 5 -9.57 -20.12 -53.69
CA SER A 5 -8.51 -21.08 -53.38
C SER A 5 -8.61 -21.82 -52.04
N CYS A 6 -9.75 -21.79 -51.34
CA CYS A 6 -9.90 -22.52 -50.07
C CYS A 6 -11.16 -23.39 -50.07
N GLN A 7 -11.06 -24.59 -50.65
CA GLN A 7 -11.95 -25.71 -50.34
C GLN A 7 -11.06 -26.96 -50.24
N HIS A 8 -10.90 -27.50 -49.02
CA HIS A 8 -10.86 -28.92 -48.61
C HIS A 8 -10.20 -29.06 -47.21
N ASP A 9 -11.05 -29.30 -46.22
CA ASP A 9 -10.94 -30.15 -45.01
C ASP A 9 -9.69 -30.15 -44.11
N ASN A 10 -9.84 -29.64 -42.87
CA ASN A 10 -10.13 -30.48 -41.69
C ASN A 10 -10.48 -29.62 -40.46
N ALA A 11 -11.55 -30.00 -39.75
CA ALA A 11 -12.07 -29.29 -38.58
C ALA A 11 -11.33 -29.71 -37.31
N LEU A 12 -10.57 -28.77 -36.72
CA LEU A 12 -10.23 -28.62 -35.28
C LEU A 12 -9.17 -27.50 -35.16
N ASP A 13 -9.58 -26.25 -35.40
CA ASP A 13 -8.73 -25.08 -35.09
C ASP A 13 -9.61 -23.82 -34.94
N ALA A 14 -10.10 -23.58 -33.73
CA ALA A 14 -10.74 -22.32 -33.33
C ALA A 14 -9.71 -21.49 -32.55
N GLY A 15 -8.61 -21.15 -33.20
CA GLY A 15 -7.57 -20.23 -32.72
C GLY A 15 -7.40 -19.10 -33.73
N SER A 16 -7.69 -17.88 -33.28
CA SER A 16 -7.70 -16.62 -34.05
C SER A 16 -6.66 -16.53 -35.18
N CYS A 17 -7.15 -16.53 -36.43
CA CYS A 17 -6.41 -16.00 -37.58
C CYS A 17 -6.43 -14.46 -37.50
N ALA A 18 -5.59 -13.88 -36.63
CA ALA A 18 -5.36 -12.44 -36.53
C ALA A 18 -4.49 -11.96 -37.70
N GLY A 19 -5.08 -11.91 -38.88
CA GLY A 19 -4.41 -11.47 -40.11
C GLY A 19 -5.35 -11.01 -41.22
N CYS A 20 -6.66 -11.25 -41.09
CA CYS A 20 -7.64 -10.67 -42.01
C CYS A 20 -8.07 -9.30 -41.49
N GLY A 21 -7.58 -8.25 -42.15
CA GLY A 21 -7.86 -6.86 -41.82
C GLY A 21 -9.36 -6.60 -41.69
N ALA A 22 -9.74 -5.92 -40.60
CA ALA A 22 -11.00 -5.22 -40.51
C ALA A 22 -11.15 -4.30 -41.73
N PRO A 23 -12.39 -4.07 -42.25
CA PRO A 23 -12.60 -3.22 -43.41
C PRO A 23 -11.94 -1.86 -43.19
N LEU A 24 -10.96 -1.54 -44.04
CA LEU A 24 -10.23 -0.27 -44.00
C LEU A 24 -11.26 0.87 -44.05
N SER A 25 -11.19 1.78 -43.07
CA SER A 25 -11.87 3.07 -43.17
C SER A 25 -11.51 3.73 -44.50
N PRO A 26 -12.43 4.42 -45.17
CA PRO A 26 -12.12 5.11 -46.42
C PRO A 26 -10.92 6.04 -46.20
N VAL A 27 -9.84 5.78 -46.95
CA VAL A 27 -8.59 6.54 -46.87
C VAL A 27 -8.69 7.75 -47.78
N ASP A 28 -8.42 8.93 -47.24
CA ASP A 28 -8.31 10.18 -48.01
C ASP A 28 -6.95 10.27 -48.71
N LEU A 29 -6.89 9.74 -49.94
CA LEU A 29 -5.67 9.72 -50.74
C LEU A 29 -5.18 11.12 -51.13
N GLU A 30 -6.07 12.12 -51.22
CA GLU A 30 -5.65 13.50 -51.50
C GLU A 30 -4.90 14.08 -50.31
N ARG A 31 -5.37 13.80 -49.09
CA ARG A 31 -4.68 14.22 -47.87
C ARG A 31 -3.31 13.56 -47.70
N VAL A 32 -3.16 12.28 -48.06
CA VAL A 32 -1.84 11.61 -48.10
C VAL A 32 -0.90 12.33 -49.07
N ARG A 33 -1.36 12.61 -50.29
CA ARG A 33 -0.56 13.33 -51.30
C ARG A 33 -0.19 14.75 -50.86
N ALA A 34 -1.12 15.48 -50.24
CA ALA A 34 -0.88 16.81 -49.71
C ALA A 34 0.17 16.79 -48.59
N GLN A 35 0.09 15.81 -47.67
CA GLN A 35 1.08 15.66 -46.61
C GLN A 35 2.46 15.26 -47.15
N LEU A 36 2.53 14.34 -48.11
CA LEU A 36 3.79 13.99 -48.76
C LEU A 36 4.42 15.20 -49.45
N LYS A 37 3.61 16.03 -50.11
CA LYS A 37 4.06 17.28 -50.72
C LYS A 37 4.60 18.25 -49.66
N ARG A 38 3.91 18.40 -48.52
CA ARG A 38 4.38 19.24 -47.40
C ARG A 38 5.71 18.74 -46.83
N TRP A 39 5.86 17.43 -46.60
CA TRP A 39 7.13 16.85 -46.15
C TRP A 39 8.25 17.04 -47.18
N GLN A 40 7.95 16.90 -48.47
CA GLN A 40 8.88 17.20 -49.55
C GLN A 40 9.31 18.67 -49.56
N GLU A 41 8.37 19.60 -49.40
CA GLU A 41 8.65 21.05 -49.32
C GLU A 41 9.53 21.39 -48.10
N HIS A 42 9.29 20.76 -46.94
CA HIS A 42 10.13 20.92 -45.75
C HIS A 42 11.57 20.38 -45.91
N LEU A 43 11.80 19.43 -46.81
CA LEU A 43 13.14 18.93 -47.13
C LEU A 43 13.88 19.86 -48.10
N LEU A 44 13.16 20.66 -48.89
CA LEU A 44 13.76 21.52 -49.91
C LEU A 44 14.19 22.87 -49.32
N ASP A 45 15.47 22.99 -48.95
CA ASP A 45 16.07 24.30 -48.69
C ASP A 45 16.35 25.03 -50.03
N LEU A 46 15.34 25.72 -50.58
CA LEU A 46 15.49 26.57 -51.76
C LEU A 46 15.61 28.06 -51.38
N THR A 47 16.13 28.34 -50.17
CA THR A 47 16.26 29.70 -49.66
C THR A 47 17.53 30.39 -50.16
N LYS A 48 17.68 31.68 -49.84
CA LYS A 48 18.91 32.45 -50.13
C LYS A 48 20.13 31.95 -49.33
N ALA A 49 19.92 31.15 -48.28
CA ALA A 49 20.98 30.61 -47.44
C ALA A 49 21.69 29.40 -48.06
N ASN A 50 21.05 28.69 -49.00
CA ASN A 50 21.61 27.48 -49.59
C ASN A 50 22.83 27.77 -50.49
N PRO A 51 24.04 27.28 -50.14
CA PRO A 51 25.26 27.53 -50.92
C PRO A 51 25.23 26.92 -52.33
N LEU A 52 24.37 25.92 -52.59
CA LEU A 52 24.20 25.32 -53.91
C LEU A 52 23.41 26.22 -54.86
N LEU A 53 22.55 27.09 -54.34
CA LEU A 53 21.80 28.07 -55.15
C LEU A 53 22.44 29.46 -55.12
N GLY A 54 23.32 29.74 -54.16
CA GLY A 54 23.94 31.04 -54.02
C GLY A 54 25.16 31.02 -53.12
N ILE A 55 26.28 30.47 -53.60
CA ILE A 55 27.53 30.43 -52.83
C ILE A 55 27.99 31.84 -52.43
N ASN A 56 27.75 32.83 -53.29
CA ASN A 56 28.05 34.24 -53.04
C ASN A 56 27.30 34.83 -51.82
N ARG A 57 26.10 34.34 -51.52
CA ARG A 57 25.21 34.89 -50.48
C ARG A 57 25.15 34.04 -49.22
N SER A 58 25.35 32.73 -49.38
CA SER A 58 25.37 31.80 -48.26
C SER A 58 26.42 32.18 -47.21
N ARG A 59 26.12 31.91 -45.94
CA ARG A 59 27.06 32.14 -44.82
C ARG A 59 28.12 31.04 -44.69
N VAL A 60 28.11 30.03 -45.56
CA VAL A 60 29.06 28.92 -45.49
C VAL A 60 30.49 29.44 -45.71
N SER A 61 31.43 28.84 -44.99
CA SER A 61 32.84 29.10 -45.22
C SER A 61 33.24 28.57 -46.60
N LYS A 62 33.81 29.46 -47.41
CA LYS A 62 34.10 29.22 -48.82
C LYS A 62 35.43 29.85 -49.21
N LEU A 63 36.19 29.15 -50.05
CA LEU A 63 37.47 29.60 -50.58
C LEU A 63 37.50 29.36 -52.09
N ARG A 64 37.71 30.43 -52.87
CA ARG A 64 37.88 30.34 -54.32
C ARG A 64 39.35 30.03 -54.61
N ALA A 65 39.61 28.97 -55.37
CA ALA A 65 40.95 28.63 -55.82
C ALA A 65 41.37 29.58 -56.96
N THR A 66 42.56 30.18 -56.84
CA THR A 66 43.14 31.09 -57.83
C THR A 66 44.21 30.39 -58.68
N GLU A 67 45.04 29.55 -58.06
CA GLU A 67 46.06 28.76 -58.73
C GLU A 67 46.07 27.30 -58.21
N PRO A 68 46.29 26.30 -59.08
CA PRO A 68 46.35 26.39 -60.53
C PRO A 68 44.97 26.71 -61.17
N ALA A 69 44.97 27.07 -62.46
CA ALA A 69 43.74 27.40 -63.17
C ALA A 69 42.72 26.23 -63.12
N PRO A 70 41.40 26.48 -63.05
CA PRO A 70 40.40 25.44 -62.76
C PRO A 70 40.40 24.21 -63.69
N HIS A 71 40.75 24.37 -64.98
CA HIS A 71 40.91 23.25 -65.90
C HIS A 71 42.12 22.35 -65.56
N ALA A 72 43.25 22.96 -65.16
CA ALA A 72 44.42 22.23 -64.71
C ALA A 72 44.13 21.53 -63.36
N LEU A 73 43.49 22.25 -62.44
CA LEU A 73 43.07 21.68 -61.15
C LEU A 73 42.10 20.50 -61.32
N PHE A 74 41.16 20.58 -62.27
CA PHE A 74 40.24 19.47 -62.58
C PHE A 74 41.00 18.25 -63.10
N ARG A 75 41.92 18.45 -64.05
CA ARG A 75 42.78 17.37 -64.56
C ARG A 75 43.61 16.72 -63.46
N ASP A 76 44.14 17.51 -62.53
CA ASP A 76 45.09 17.03 -61.53
C ASP A 76 44.41 16.47 -60.27
N PHE A 77 43.16 16.88 -59.97
CA PHE A 77 42.40 16.44 -58.79
C PHE A 77 41.19 15.55 -59.11
N ALA A 78 40.40 15.92 -60.11
CA ALA A 78 39.12 15.25 -60.40
C ALA A 78 39.33 14.01 -61.27
N VAL A 79 40.22 14.05 -62.28
CA VAL A 79 40.42 12.91 -63.20
C VAL A 79 41.09 11.69 -62.53
N PRO A 80 42.15 11.82 -61.71
CA PRO A 80 42.80 10.67 -61.08
C PRO A 80 41.92 10.04 -60.00
N ASP A 81 41.92 8.71 -59.91
CA ASP A 81 41.24 7.96 -58.84
C ASP A 81 41.82 8.26 -57.44
N GLU A 82 43.09 8.66 -57.39
CA GLU A 82 43.81 9.02 -56.17
C GLU A 82 44.59 10.32 -56.42
N ALA A 83 44.02 11.43 -55.96
CA ALA A 83 44.66 12.73 -55.99
C ALA A 83 44.83 13.27 -54.58
N THR A 84 46.01 13.82 -54.30
CA THR A 84 46.32 14.51 -53.04
C THR A 84 46.94 15.86 -53.36
N LEU A 85 46.37 16.92 -52.81
CA LEU A 85 46.90 18.28 -52.90
C LEU A 85 47.21 18.82 -51.51
N THR A 86 48.31 19.54 -51.38
CA THR A 86 48.73 20.19 -50.14
C THR A 86 48.09 21.58 -50.07
N LEU A 87 47.33 21.87 -49.01
CA LEU A 87 46.74 23.19 -48.81
C LEU A 87 47.76 24.20 -48.26
N PRO A 88 47.58 25.50 -48.55
CA PRO A 88 48.45 26.56 -48.05
C PRO A 88 48.33 26.65 -46.53
N ARG A 89 49.46 26.93 -45.86
CA ARG A 89 49.54 26.97 -44.40
C ARG A 89 49.80 28.39 -43.93
N VAL A 90 49.05 28.83 -42.92
CA VAL A 90 49.25 30.15 -42.31
C VAL A 90 50.07 30.01 -41.03
N VAL A 91 51.20 30.71 -40.97
CA VAL A 91 52.11 30.69 -39.82
C VAL A 91 52.15 32.07 -39.17
N LYS A 92 52.02 32.10 -37.84
CA LYS A 92 52.19 33.29 -37.01
C LYS A 92 53.67 33.48 -36.70
N ARG A 93 54.24 34.64 -37.02
CA ARG A 93 55.58 35.03 -36.54
C ARG A 93 55.49 36.29 -35.68
N PRO A 94 56.26 36.37 -34.58
CA PRO A 94 56.48 37.64 -33.90
C PRO A 94 57.22 38.58 -34.87
N ARG A 95 56.73 39.81 -35.00
CA ARG A 95 57.40 40.86 -35.78
C ARG A 95 58.79 41.10 -35.17
N ARG A 96 59.83 41.21 -36.01
CA ARG A 96 61.20 41.54 -35.54
C ARG A 96 61.26 43.03 -35.18
N ASP A 97 61.90 43.36 -34.06
CA ASP A 97 62.15 44.73 -33.59
C ASP A 97 62.82 45.56 -34.70
N GLY A 98 62.14 46.62 -35.14
CA GLY A 98 62.66 47.51 -36.18
C GLY A 98 61.63 48.47 -36.81
N ASP A 99 60.32 48.21 -36.71
CA ASP A 99 59.28 49.13 -37.20
C ASP A 99 58.49 49.73 -36.03
N ASP A 100 58.67 51.03 -35.81
CA ASP A 100 57.97 51.84 -34.82
C ASP A 100 56.49 52.01 -35.21
N ALA A 101 55.62 51.11 -34.72
CA ALA A 101 54.22 51.39 -34.39
C ALA A 101 53.53 50.16 -33.75
N GLY A 102 53.21 50.26 -32.46
CA GLY A 102 52.13 49.50 -31.81
C GLY A 102 52.52 48.16 -31.18
N ASP A 103 52.34 48.10 -29.86
CA ASP A 103 52.45 46.92 -29.00
C ASP A 103 51.65 45.72 -29.56
N GLY A 104 52.33 44.59 -29.82
CA GLY A 104 51.70 43.27 -30.05
C GLY A 104 51.27 42.86 -31.48
N ALA A 105 51.67 43.55 -32.56
CA ALA A 105 51.25 43.18 -33.92
C ALA A 105 51.93 41.89 -34.44
N VAL A 106 51.22 40.76 -34.47
CA VAL A 106 51.66 39.48 -35.06
C VAL A 106 51.57 39.53 -36.59
N GLU A 107 52.65 39.15 -37.29
CA GLU A 107 52.65 39.03 -38.75
C GLU A 107 52.22 37.61 -39.17
N TYR A 108 51.26 37.52 -40.09
CA TYR A 108 50.75 36.26 -40.63
C TYR A 108 51.36 36.04 -42.03
N ARG A 109 52.11 34.95 -42.20
CA ARG A 109 52.68 34.57 -43.51
C ARG A 109 52.05 33.29 -44.03
N ILE A 110 51.74 33.27 -45.33
CA ILE A 110 51.25 32.07 -46.03
C ILE A 110 52.47 31.30 -46.56
N GLU A 111 52.64 30.06 -46.12
CA GLU A 111 53.49 29.07 -46.76
C GLU A 111 52.70 28.44 -47.93
N PRO A 112 53.19 28.52 -49.17
CA PRO A 112 52.46 28.05 -50.35
C PRO A 112 52.27 26.53 -50.33
N GLY A 113 51.11 26.09 -50.82
CA GLY A 113 50.81 24.69 -51.10
C GLY A 113 50.60 24.47 -52.61
N ASP A 114 49.98 23.34 -52.97
CA ASP A 114 49.58 23.01 -54.35
C ASP A 114 48.34 23.81 -54.81
N LEU A 115 47.69 24.52 -53.89
CA LEU A 115 46.53 25.38 -54.10
C LEU A 115 46.76 26.77 -53.51
N ALA A 116 46.37 27.81 -54.23
CA ALA A 116 46.25 29.17 -53.72
C ALA A 116 44.77 29.59 -53.69
N PHE A 117 44.40 30.40 -52.69
CA PHE A 117 43.02 30.87 -52.50
C PHE A 117 42.95 32.40 -52.48
N ASP A 118 41.82 32.93 -52.92
CA ASP A 118 41.46 34.35 -52.86
C ASP A 118 41.06 34.77 -51.43
N ALA A 119 42.02 34.82 -50.51
CA ALA A 119 41.83 35.25 -49.12
C ALA A 119 43.14 35.76 -48.49
N ALA A 120 43.04 36.80 -47.65
CA ALA A 120 44.16 37.26 -46.82
C ALA A 120 44.56 36.19 -45.78
N ALA A 121 45.80 36.24 -45.28
CA ALA A 121 46.36 35.18 -44.43
C ALA A 121 45.50 34.85 -43.18
N VAL A 122 44.97 35.86 -42.50
CA VAL A 122 44.12 35.67 -41.31
C VAL A 122 42.79 35.01 -41.67
N ASP A 123 42.14 35.46 -42.74
CA ASP A 123 40.86 34.93 -43.20
C ASP A 123 41.00 33.52 -43.78
N LEU A 124 42.10 33.26 -44.49
CA LEU A 124 42.43 31.95 -45.01
C LEU A 124 42.53 30.91 -43.88
N HIS A 125 43.27 31.23 -42.81
CA HIS A 125 43.40 30.36 -41.64
C HIS A 125 42.05 30.08 -40.98
N ARG A 126 41.26 31.14 -40.76
CA ARG A 126 39.92 31.05 -40.14
C ARG A 126 38.98 30.18 -40.97
N ARG A 127 38.90 30.43 -42.28
CA ARG A 127 38.01 29.72 -43.22
C ARG A 127 38.43 28.28 -43.43
N LEU A 128 39.73 27.99 -43.61
CA LEU A 128 40.23 26.62 -43.74
C LEU A 128 39.93 25.79 -42.50
N ARG A 129 40.16 26.36 -41.30
CA ARG A 129 39.81 25.68 -40.04
C ARG A 129 38.32 25.40 -39.95
N ARG A 130 37.45 26.38 -40.23
CA ARG A 130 35.99 26.17 -40.25
C ARG A 130 35.56 25.11 -41.25
N ILE A 131 36.11 25.12 -42.47
CA ILE A 131 35.82 24.09 -43.48
C ILE A 131 36.26 22.71 -42.99
N TYR A 132 37.46 22.61 -42.39
CA TYR A 132 37.96 21.36 -41.80
C TYR A 132 37.07 20.84 -40.67
N ASP A 133 36.75 21.69 -39.69
CA ASP A 133 35.94 21.32 -38.54
C ASP A 133 34.53 20.89 -39.00
N ASN A 134 33.89 21.65 -39.88
CA ASN A 134 32.55 21.31 -40.42
C ASN A 134 32.56 19.99 -41.21
N ALA A 135 33.56 19.78 -42.07
CA ALA A 135 33.70 18.56 -42.85
C ALA A 135 33.88 17.34 -41.92
N ARG A 136 34.72 17.46 -40.89
CA ARG A 136 34.97 16.39 -39.93
C ARG A 136 33.74 16.07 -39.10
N THR A 137 33.10 17.08 -38.51
CA THR A 137 31.90 16.92 -37.68
C THR A 137 30.78 16.23 -38.46
N THR A 138 30.58 16.59 -39.74
CA THR A 138 29.51 15.96 -40.54
C THR A 138 29.76 14.46 -40.77
N VAL A 139 31.01 14.07 -41.03
CA VAL A 139 31.39 12.65 -41.17
C VAL A 139 31.25 11.92 -39.84
N GLU A 140 31.72 12.51 -38.73
CA GLU A 140 31.66 11.90 -37.39
C GLU A 140 30.21 11.74 -36.88
N GLU A 141 29.33 12.69 -37.16
CA GLU A 141 27.95 12.66 -36.66
C GLU A 141 26.97 11.91 -37.57
N ARG A 142 27.11 12.03 -38.90
CA ARG A 142 26.13 11.53 -39.90
C ARG A 142 26.66 10.46 -40.85
N GLY A 143 27.98 10.26 -40.90
CA GLY A 143 28.62 9.25 -41.74
C GLY A 143 28.71 9.58 -43.23
N VAL A 144 28.56 10.85 -43.63
CA VAL A 144 28.55 11.30 -45.04
C VAL A 144 29.52 12.46 -45.31
N THR A 145 30.03 12.55 -46.54
CA THR A 145 30.96 13.61 -46.95
C THR A 145 30.19 14.82 -47.47
N THR A 146 30.42 15.99 -46.87
CA THR A 146 29.85 17.27 -47.35
C THR A 146 30.91 18.21 -47.95
N LEU A 147 32.19 17.91 -47.75
CA LEU A 147 33.27 18.71 -48.34
C LEU A 147 33.41 18.39 -49.83
N HIS A 148 33.41 19.44 -50.65
CA HIS A 148 33.61 19.29 -52.09
C HIS A 148 34.54 20.38 -52.62
N LEU A 149 35.29 20.02 -53.64
CA LEU A 149 35.90 20.97 -54.57
C LEU A 149 34.98 21.06 -55.79
N SER A 150 34.30 22.19 -55.95
CA SER A 150 33.40 22.41 -57.08
C SER A 150 34.11 23.07 -58.25
N PHE A 151 33.71 22.72 -59.48
CA PHE A 151 34.23 23.23 -60.73
C PHE A 151 33.12 23.82 -61.60
N GLY A 152 33.34 25.02 -62.09
CA GLY A 152 32.37 25.80 -62.83
C GLY A 152 31.31 26.44 -61.92
N VAL A 153 30.90 27.65 -62.28
CA VAL A 153 29.78 28.34 -61.65
C VAL A 153 28.82 28.87 -62.70
N LEU A 154 27.53 28.82 -62.39
CA LEU A 154 26.49 29.55 -63.10
C LEU A 154 26.24 30.87 -62.37
N ARG A 155 26.40 31.99 -63.08
CA ARG A 155 25.94 33.31 -62.65
C ARG A 155 24.60 33.59 -63.31
N TRP A 156 23.57 33.67 -62.49
CA TRP A 156 22.18 33.74 -62.93
C TRP A 156 21.39 34.71 -62.08
N GLU A 157 20.26 35.16 -62.62
CA GLU A 157 19.35 36.06 -61.94
C GLU A 157 17.95 35.43 -61.87
N ASP A 158 17.34 35.51 -60.70
CA ASP A 158 16.07 34.88 -60.41
C ASP A 158 15.15 35.86 -59.65
N PRO A 159 13.84 35.91 -59.95
CA PRO A 159 12.94 36.84 -59.27
C PRO A 159 12.83 36.66 -57.75
N MET A 160 12.97 35.42 -57.24
CA MET A 160 12.84 35.10 -55.82
C MET A 160 14.18 35.25 -55.08
N LEU A 161 15.25 34.74 -55.71
CA LEU A 161 16.57 34.72 -55.10
C LEU A 161 17.33 36.03 -55.36
N GLY A 162 17.16 36.66 -56.51
CA GLY A 162 18.00 37.75 -57.01
C GLY A 162 19.30 37.23 -57.65
N PRO A 163 20.32 38.10 -57.81
CA PRO A 163 21.60 37.73 -58.40
C PRO A 163 22.30 36.61 -57.62
N SER A 164 22.59 35.51 -58.31
CA SER A 164 22.97 34.22 -57.72
C SER A 164 24.20 33.64 -58.42
N VAL A 165 25.10 33.04 -57.64
CA VAL A 165 26.24 32.27 -58.14
C VAL A 165 26.13 30.86 -57.60
N SER A 166 25.98 29.88 -58.48
CA SER A 166 25.79 28.47 -58.10
C SER A 166 26.94 27.61 -58.63
N PRO A 167 27.56 26.75 -57.80
CA PRO A 167 28.53 25.77 -58.28
C PRO A 167 27.84 24.78 -59.24
N LEU A 168 28.58 24.22 -60.21
CA LEU A 168 28.02 23.30 -61.20
C LEU A 168 28.45 21.86 -60.95
N TRP A 169 29.74 21.56 -61.05
CA TRP A 169 30.25 20.19 -60.92
C TRP A 169 30.87 20.00 -59.53
N LEU A 170 30.26 19.17 -58.69
CA LEU A 170 30.71 18.92 -57.33
C LEU A 170 31.60 17.66 -57.29
N VAL A 171 32.87 17.83 -56.90
CA VAL A 171 33.80 16.72 -56.70
C VAL A 171 34.01 16.50 -55.20
N PRO A 172 33.55 15.37 -54.64
CA PRO A 172 33.71 15.07 -53.22
C PRO A 172 35.18 15.04 -52.80
N ALA A 173 35.47 15.63 -51.65
CA ALA A 173 36.84 15.74 -51.13
C ALA A 173 36.89 15.47 -49.62
N ALA A 174 38.06 15.12 -49.12
CA ALA A 174 38.35 14.94 -47.71
C ALA A 174 39.58 15.74 -47.30
N LEU A 175 39.63 16.15 -46.03
CA LEU A 175 40.80 16.83 -45.46
C LEU A 175 41.48 15.94 -44.44
N GLU A 176 42.78 15.72 -44.65
CA GLU A 176 43.62 14.97 -43.73
C GLU A 176 44.59 15.90 -42.99
N SER A 177 44.62 15.78 -41.66
CA SER A 177 45.60 16.44 -40.81
C SER A 177 46.63 15.42 -40.30
N ARG A 178 47.93 15.74 -40.43
CA ARG A 178 49.02 14.94 -39.82
C ARG A 178 49.55 15.55 -38.53
N GLY A 179 48.71 16.32 -37.83
CA GLY A 179 49.03 16.96 -36.55
C GLY A 179 48.86 18.49 -36.59
N PRO A 180 48.92 19.17 -35.43
CA PRO A 180 48.56 20.60 -35.31
C PRO A 180 49.44 21.56 -36.12
N SER A 181 50.63 21.11 -36.51
CA SER A 181 51.63 21.91 -37.20
C SER A 181 51.89 21.47 -38.65
N ALA A 182 51.18 20.47 -39.17
CA ALA A 182 51.31 20.04 -40.56
C ALA A 182 50.31 20.80 -41.46
N PRO A 183 50.64 21.07 -42.74
CA PRO A 183 49.65 21.55 -43.70
C PRO A 183 48.56 20.49 -43.91
N LEU A 184 47.31 20.95 -44.07
CA LEU A 184 46.19 20.08 -44.42
C LEU A 184 46.40 19.52 -45.83
N ARG A 185 46.03 18.25 -46.02
CA ARG A 185 45.98 17.64 -47.36
C ARG A 185 44.54 17.48 -47.80
N LEU A 186 44.25 17.94 -49.01
CA LEU A 186 43.00 17.70 -49.70
C LEU A 186 43.13 16.44 -50.54
N THR A 187 42.31 15.44 -50.25
CA THR A 187 42.23 14.18 -51.01
C THR A 187 40.88 14.06 -51.69
N ARG A 188 40.83 13.42 -52.86
CA ARG A 188 39.54 13.10 -53.50
C ARG A 188 38.83 12.02 -52.68
N ALA A 189 37.58 12.26 -52.29
CA ALA A 189 36.78 11.26 -51.61
C ALA A 189 36.27 10.21 -52.60
N ASP A 190 36.10 8.97 -52.13
CA ASP A 190 35.64 7.83 -52.96
C ASP A 190 34.10 7.79 -53.08
N GLU A 191 33.56 8.93 -53.51
CA GLU A 191 32.14 9.16 -53.76
C GLU A 191 31.93 9.59 -55.22
N GLU A 192 30.73 9.37 -55.75
CA GLU A 192 30.40 9.79 -57.11
C GLU A 192 30.44 11.31 -57.22
N MET A 193 31.03 11.80 -58.30
CA MET A 193 30.93 13.21 -58.66
C MET A 193 29.50 13.52 -59.06
N GLN A 194 29.01 14.69 -58.67
CA GLN A 194 27.61 15.03 -58.87
C GLN A 194 27.48 16.39 -59.53
N LEU A 195 26.54 16.48 -60.46
CA LEU A 195 26.01 17.76 -60.88
C LEU A 195 25.30 18.37 -59.67
N ASN A 196 25.46 19.67 -59.45
CA ASN A 196 24.78 20.38 -58.37
C ASN A 196 23.28 20.05 -58.39
N PRO A 197 22.82 19.23 -57.44
CA PRO A 197 21.52 18.61 -57.59
C PRO A 197 20.41 19.60 -57.23
N ALA A 198 20.68 20.55 -56.33
CA ALA A 198 19.73 21.60 -55.96
C ALA A 198 19.52 22.58 -57.11
N LEU A 199 20.59 22.99 -57.78
CA LEU A 199 20.50 23.85 -58.96
C LEU A 199 19.76 23.14 -60.10
N ALA A 200 20.13 21.89 -60.40
CA ALA A 200 19.48 21.12 -61.46
C ALA A 200 17.98 20.96 -61.21
N LEU A 201 17.58 20.64 -59.97
CA LEU A 201 16.16 20.58 -59.60
C LEU A 201 15.47 21.93 -59.78
N TYR A 202 16.06 23.00 -59.24
CA TYR A 202 15.47 24.34 -59.26
C TYR A 202 15.28 24.85 -60.70
N LEU A 203 16.30 24.71 -61.55
CA LEU A 203 16.25 25.11 -62.95
C LEU A 203 15.21 24.32 -63.73
N ARG A 204 15.11 23.00 -63.52
CA ARG A 204 14.12 22.16 -64.18
C ARG A 204 12.70 22.50 -63.76
N GLU A 205 12.46 22.75 -62.47
CA GLU A 205 11.11 22.97 -61.94
C GLU A 205 10.61 24.41 -62.16
N ARG A 206 11.46 25.43 -61.99
CA ARG A 206 11.06 26.85 -62.14
C ARG A 206 11.34 27.44 -63.51
N HIS A 207 12.45 27.07 -64.13
CA HIS A 207 12.92 27.69 -65.37
C HIS A 207 12.80 26.77 -66.59
N ARG A 208 12.36 25.50 -66.39
CA ARG A 208 12.23 24.47 -67.44
C ARG A 208 13.54 24.23 -68.22
N VAL A 209 14.68 24.50 -67.58
CA VAL A 209 16.02 24.24 -68.13
C VAL A 209 16.51 22.89 -67.63
N GLU A 210 16.92 22.04 -68.55
CA GLU A 210 17.64 20.79 -68.24
C GLU A 210 19.13 20.99 -68.46
N LEU A 211 19.92 20.68 -67.43
CA LEU A 211 21.37 20.73 -67.48
C LEU A 211 21.90 19.42 -68.09
N PRO A 212 23.02 19.45 -68.83
CA PRO A 212 23.65 18.24 -69.36
C PRO A 212 24.13 17.32 -68.24
N ASP A 213 24.03 16.00 -68.46
CA ASP A 213 24.54 14.99 -67.54
C ASP A 213 26.07 14.98 -67.47
N LEU A 214 26.60 14.50 -66.34
CA LEU A 214 28.03 14.29 -66.18
C LEU A 214 28.47 12.95 -66.81
N PRO A 215 29.66 12.88 -67.42
CA PRO A 215 30.22 11.61 -67.89
C PRO A 215 30.60 10.71 -66.70
N GLU A 216 30.37 9.39 -66.83
CA GLU A 216 30.73 8.41 -65.78
C GLU A 216 32.25 8.42 -65.49
N ASP A 217 33.08 8.47 -66.54
CA ASP A 217 34.53 8.57 -66.45
C ASP A 217 35.01 9.89 -67.10
N PRO A 218 35.29 10.96 -66.33
CA PRO A 218 35.65 12.26 -66.89
C PRO A 218 37.06 12.25 -67.48
N SER A 219 37.18 12.65 -68.74
CA SER A 219 38.47 12.92 -69.40
C SER A 219 39.04 14.29 -68.98
N PRO A 220 40.34 14.58 -69.23
CA PRO A 220 40.94 15.89 -68.95
C PRO A 220 40.23 17.09 -69.60
N THR A 221 39.52 16.89 -70.71
CA THR A 221 38.77 17.94 -71.43
C THR A 221 37.29 17.97 -71.09
N ALA A 222 36.81 17.06 -70.22
CA ALA A 222 35.39 16.91 -69.90
C ALA A 222 34.80 18.17 -69.26
N LEU A 223 35.56 18.87 -68.42
CA LEU A 223 35.09 20.12 -67.79
C LEU A 223 34.72 21.18 -68.84
N ALA A 224 35.56 21.42 -69.84
CA ALA A 224 35.29 22.42 -70.87
C ALA A 224 34.02 22.08 -71.66
N SER A 225 33.92 20.83 -72.13
CA SER A 225 32.74 20.36 -72.88
C SER A 225 31.45 20.45 -72.05
N PHE A 226 31.52 20.17 -70.75
CA PHE A 226 30.37 20.26 -69.85
C PHE A 226 29.94 21.73 -69.65
N LEU A 227 30.88 22.64 -69.38
CA LEU A 227 30.57 24.07 -69.20
C LEU A 227 30.00 24.70 -70.47
N ASP A 228 30.51 24.34 -71.64
CA ASP A 228 29.96 24.78 -72.93
C ASP A 228 28.52 24.28 -73.14
N GLY A 229 28.25 23.01 -72.76
CA GLY A 229 26.91 22.44 -72.78
C GLY A 229 25.94 23.17 -71.85
N VAL A 230 26.36 23.49 -70.62
CA VAL A 230 25.56 24.29 -69.68
C VAL A 230 25.33 25.70 -70.24
N GLN A 231 26.35 26.34 -70.80
CA GLN A 231 26.25 27.68 -71.39
C GLN A 231 25.28 27.73 -72.58
N ALA A 232 25.22 26.65 -73.38
CA ALA A 232 24.23 26.50 -74.44
C ALA A 232 22.80 26.37 -73.88
N ALA A 233 22.60 25.57 -72.83
CA ALA A 233 21.29 25.35 -72.19
C ALA A 233 20.69 26.63 -71.57
N VAL A 234 21.53 27.57 -71.10
CA VAL A 234 21.08 28.82 -70.46
C VAL A 234 21.19 30.07 -71.36
N ARG A 235 21.60 29.91 -72.62
CA ARG A 235 21.93 31.02 -73.52
C ARG A 235 20.77 32.01 -73.71
N GLU A 236 19.56 31.48 -73.86
CA GLU A 236 18.34 32.28 -74.10
C GLU A 236 17.94 33.14 -72.89
N LEU A 237 18.41 32.77 -71.69
CA LEU A 237 18.13 33.47 -70.43
C LEU A 237 19.16 34.56 -70.11
N GLY A 238 20.21 34.70 -70.92
CA GLY A 238 21.27 35.70 -70.72
C GLY A 238 22.23 35.41 -69.56
N TRP A 239 22.16 34.21 -68.98
CA TRP A 239 23.02 33.79 -67.86
C TRP A 239 24.41 33.36 -68.34
N LYS A 240 25.40 33.45 -67.44
CA LYS A 240 26.81 33.21 -67.76
C LYS A 240 27.38 32.04 -66.97
N VAL A 241 28.15 31.20 -67.65
CA VAL A 241 28.92 30.12 -67.05
C VAL A 241 30.39 30.53 -67.00
N GLU A 242 31.02 30.42 -65.82
CA GLU A 242 32.42 30.77 -65.63
C GLU A 242 33.22 29.58 -65.06
N PRO A 243 34.45 29.33 -65.54
CA PRO A 243 35.28 28.25 -65.06
C PRO A 243 35.97 28.64 -63.75
N GLU A 244 35.22 28.72 -62.65
CA GLU A 244 35.76 28.96 -61.30
C GLU A 244 35.84 27.65 -60.49
N ALA A 245 36.76 27.57 -59.53
CA ALA A 245 36.83 26.46 -58.58
C ALA A 245 36.68 26.94 -57.14
N TRP A 246 35.85 26.26 -56.36
CA TRP A 246 35.52 26.63 -54.98
C TRP A 246 35.63 25.43 -54.05
N LEU A 247 36.31 25.61 -52.91
CA LEU A 247 36.37 24.66 -51.81
C LEU A 247 35.38 25.10 -50.74
N SER A 248 34.40 24.25 -50.44
CA SER A 248 33.40 24.50 -49.41
C SER A 248 32.68 23.22 -49.00
N THR A 249 31.87 23.30 -47.95
CA THR A 249 30.97 22.23 -47.54
C THR A 249 29.60 22.47 -48.16
N TYR A 250 29.16 21.56 -49.03
CA TYR A 250 27.82 21.55 -49.59
C TYR A 250 27.01 20.42 -48.99
N SER A 251 25.82 20.74 -48.48
CA SER A 251 24.85 19.74 -48.03
C SER A 251 23.68 19.73 -49.00
N PHE A 252 23.42 18.57 -49.61
CA PHE A 252 22.20 18.29 -50.39
C PHE A 252 21.51 17.02 -49.88
N GLU A 253 21.75 16.69 -48.61
CA GLU A 253 21.23 15.49 -47.95
C GLU A 253 19.69 15.41 -48.04
N SER A 254 19.03 16.54 -47.76
CA SER A 254 17.58 16.66 -47.83
C SER A 254 17.06 16.47 -49.27
N LEU A 255 17.86 16.76 -50.29
CA LEU A 255 17.47 16.56 -51.68
C LEU A 255 17.51 15.09 -52.09
N VAL A 256 18.49 14.32 -51.60
CA VAL A 256 18.52 12.86 -51.83
C VAL A 256 17.29 12.22 -51.20
N ILE A 257 16.95 12.61 -49.96
CA ILE A 257 15.73 12.16 -49.26
C ILE A 257 14.47 12.62 -50.02
N TYR A 258 14.43 13.85 -50.52
CA TYR A 258 13.31 14.38 -51.32
C TYR A 258 13.09 13.53 -52.58
N GLN A 259 14.15 13.21 -53.34
CA GLN A 259 14.04 12.39 -54.54
C GLN A 259 13.59 10.96 -54.22
N ASP A 260 14.06 10.42 -53.10
CA ASP A 260 13.66 9.11 -52.61
C ASP A 260 12.16 9.09 -52.24
N LEU A 261 11.71 10.09 -51.48
CA LEU A 261 10.31 10.28 -51.09
C LEU A 261 9.40 10.48 -52.31
N LYS A 262 9.86 11.23 -53.32
CA LYS A 262 9.14 11.41 -54.59
C LYS A 262 8.98 10.09 -55.34
N THR A 263 10.00 9.25 -55.35
CA THR A 263 9.96 7.93 -56.00
C THR A 263 9.05 6.95 -55.24
N LEU A 264 8.96 7.08 -53.91
CA LEU A 264 8.15 6.22 -53.05
C LEU A 264 6.71 6.74 -52.83
N ALA A 265 6.31 7.81 -53.50
CA ALA A 265 5.00 8.45 -53.31
C ALA A 265 3.83 7.49 -53.56
N ASP A 266 3.95 6.57 -54.52
CA ASP A 266 2.91 5.58 -54.82
C ASP A 266 2.79 4.52 -53.70
N VAL A 267 3.91 4.11 -53.10
CA VAL A 267 3.93 3.16 -51.97
C VAL A 267 3.25 3.78 -50.74
N ALA A 268 3.51 5.06 -50.51
CA ALA A 268 2.97 5.81 -49.38
C ALA A 268 1.43 5.87 -49.36
N ALA A 269 0.77 5.80 -50.51
CA ALA A 269 -0.69 5.76 -50.60
C ALA A 269 -1.33 4.50 -49.98
N SER A 270 -0.54 3.43 -49.76
CA SER A 270 -1.00 2.16 -49.22
C SER A 270 -0.42 1.79 -47.85
N HIS A 271 0.41 2.67 -47.27
CA HIS A 271 1.16 2.35 -46.06
C HIS A 271 0.46 2.87 -44.79
N ASP A 272 0.02 1.97 -43.91
CA ASP A 272 -0.76 2.26 -42.68
C ASP A 272 -0.17 3.40 -41.84
N VAL A 273 1.13 3.38 -41.55
CA VAL A 273 1.79 4.44 -40.76
C VAL A 273 1.75 5.80 -41.47
N VAL A 274 1.98 5.86 -42.78
CA VAL A 274 1.99 7.14 -43.50
C VAL A 274 0.58 7.71 -43.62
N ILE A 275 -0.42 6.85 -43.82
CA ILE A 275 -1.84 7.22 -43.79
C ILE A 275 -2.20 7.82 -42.42
N ALA A 276 -1.74 7.21 -41.33
CA ALA A 276 -1.97 7.70 -39.98
C ALA A 276 -1.26 9.05 -39.71
N LEU A 277 0.02 9.17 -40.09
CA LEU A 277 0.81 10.41 -39.98
C LEU A 277 0.21 11.55 -40.81
N ALA A 278 -0.37 11.26 -41.98
CA ALA A 278 -1.12 12.23 -42.77
C ALA A 278 -2.51 12.57 -42.20
N ARG A 279 -2.96 11.87 -41.15
CA ARG A 279 -4.31 11.93 -40.59
C ARG A 279 -5.38 11.71 -41.66
N ALA A 280 -5.09 10.81 -42.60
CA ALA A 280 -5.90 10.52 -43.78
C ALA A 280 -6.92 9.39 -43.57
N ALA A 281 -7.00 8.84 -42.36
CA ALA A 281 -7.98 7.85 -41.96
C ALA A 281 -8.51 8.18 -40.56
N ALA A 282 -9.71 7.70 -40.24
CA ALA A 282 -10.24 7.79 -38.89
C ALA A 282 -9.32 7.02 -37.92
N PRO A 283 -9.13 7.48 -36.67
CA PRO A 283 -8.41 6.72 -35.66
C PRO A 283 -9.03 5.33 -35.52
N ARG A 284 -8.21 4.28 -35.52
CA ARG A 284 -8.66 2.93 -35.21
C ARG A 284 -9.20 2.88 -33.77
N GLU A 285 -10.02 1.89 -33.44
CA GLU A 285 -10.36 1.62 -32.04
C GLU A 285 -9.08 1.27 -31.27
N ALA A 286 -8.93 1.84 -30.07
CA ALA A 286 -7.78 1.56 -29.23
C ALA A 286 -7.86 0.11 -28.74
N SER A 287 -6.83 -0.69 -29.05
CA SER A 287 -6.63 -1.93 -28.30
C SER A 287 -6.29 -1.57 -26.86
N GLU A 288 -6.77 -2.38 -25.92
CA GLU A 288 -6.23 -2.32 -24.55
C GLU A 288 -4.72 -2.53 -24.60
N ALA A 289 -3.99 -1.62 -23.95
CA ALA A 289 -2.55 -1.72 -23.80
C ALA A 289 -2.23 -2.93 -22.92
N LEU A 290 -1.22 -3.71 -23.31
CA LEU A 290 -0.72 -4.82 -22.51
C LEU A 290 -0.17 -4.29 -21.17
N GLY A 291 -0.87 -4.58 -20.08
CA GLY A 291 -0.38 -4.29 -18.73
C GLY A 291 0.77 -5.22 -18.34
N GLU A 292 1.77 -4.68 -17.62
CA GLU A 292 2.93 -5.44 -17.13
C GLU A 292 2.52 -6.66 -16.29
N GLU A 293 1.41 -6.55 -15.55
CA GLU A 293 0.86 -7.58 -14.66
C GLU A 293 0.38 -8.83 -15.41
N VAL A 294 0.09 -8.72 -16.71
CA VAL A 294 -0.46 -9.81 -17.53
C VAL A 294 0.64 -10.59 -18.24
N LEU A 295 1.88 -10.08 -18.28
CA LEU A 295 2.98 -10.67 -19.05
C LEU A 295 3.25 -12.14 -18.66
N ASP A 296 3.27 -12.45 -17.37
CA ASP A 296 3.56 -13.81 -16.89
C ASP A 296 2.45 -14.82 -17.20
N ALA A 297 1.23 -14.36 -17.50
CA ALA A 297 0.10 -15.20 -17.89
C ALA A 297 0.08 -15.52 -19.39
N LEU A 298 0.90 -14.84 -20.21
CA LEU A 298 0.95 -15.04 -21.64
C LEU A 298 1.91 -16.19 -22.03
N PRO A 299 1.62 -16.92 -23.12
CA PRO A 299 2.49 -17.99 -23.60
C PRO A 299 3.91 -17.49 -23.91
N THR A 300 4.92 -18.11 -23.29
CA THR A 300 6.36 -17.88 -23.52
C THR A 300 6.94 -19.13 -24.18
N PRO A 301 7.68 -19.05 -25.30
CA PRO A 301 8.24 -17.86 -25.92
C PRO A 301 7.37 -17.26 -27.05
N ASP A 302 6.19 -17.82 -27.32
CA ASP A 302 5.41 -17.49 -28.52
C ASP A 302 4.90 -16.05 -28.52
N ARG A 303 4.24 -15.61 -27.43
CA ARG A 303 3.78 -14.24 -27.27
C ARG A 303 4.78 -13.37 -26.51
N VAL A 304 5.33 -13.87 -25.42
CA VAL A 304 6.35 -13.16 -24.64
C VAL A 304 7.72 -13.66 -25.07
N PRO A 305 8.57 -12.82 -25.70
CA PRO A 305 9.89 -13.25 -26.13
C PRO A 305 10.81 -13.52 -24.93
N VAL A 306 11.76 -14.45 -25.11
CA VAL A 306 12.87 -14.63 -24.15
C VAL A 306 14.02 -13.71 -24.57
N PRO A 307 14.25 -12.59 -23.88
CA PRO A 307 15.23 -11.60 -24.29
C PRO A 307 16.65 -12.13 -24.13
N VAL A 308 17.57 -11.77 -25.03
CA VAL A 308 18.97 -12.23 -24.99
C VAL A 308 19.82 -11.44 -23.99
N LEU A 309 19.41 -10.21 -23.67
CA LEU A 309 19.96 -9.37 -22.61
C LEU A 309 18.95 -9.25 -21.46
N PRO A 310 19.40 -9.00 -20.22
CA PRO A 310 18.49 -8.77 -19.09
C PRO A 310 17.46 -7.67 -19.39
N THR A 311 16.23 -7.83 -18.91
CA THR A 311 15.15 -6.82 -19.05
C THR A 311 14.33 -6.73 -17.79
N ASP A 312 13.82 -5.54 -17.48
CA ASP A 312 12.72 -5.37 -16.53
C ASP A 312 11.35 -5.58 -17.21
N SER A 313 10.28 -5.52 -16.41
CA SER A 313 8.90 -5.73 -16.86
C SER A 313 8.45 -4.72 -17.93
N SER A 314 8.85 -3.45 -17.82
CA SER A 314 8.48 -2.40 -18.77
C SER A 314 9.17 -2.58 -20.13
N GLN A 315 10.44 -3.02 -20.13
CA GLN A 315 11.16 -3.40 -21.34
C GLN A 315 10.58 -4.67 -21.98
N LEU A 316 10.21 -5.67 -21.18
CA LEU A 316 9.61 -6.91 -21.67
C LEU A 316 8.20 -6.67 -22.25
N ALA A 317 7.41 -5.77 -21.66
CA ALA A 317 6.15 -5.32 -22.23
C ALA A 317 6.35 -4.69 -23.62
N ALA A 318 7.33 -3.79 -23.78
CA ALA A 318 7.65 -3.19 -25.08
C ALA A 318 8.03 -4.25 -26.14
N LEU A 319 8.84 -5.24 -25.74
CA LEU A 319 9.21 -6.38 -26.61
C LEU A 319 7.98 -7.22 -26.99
N THR A 320 7.11 -7.52 -26.03
CA THR A 320 5.89 -8.33 -26.22
C THR A 320 4.91 -7.64 -27.16
N THR A 321 4.68 -6.33 -26.99
CA THR A 321 3.83 -5.53 -27.88
C THR A 321 4.37 -5.51 -29.30
N SER A 322 5.70 -5.32 -29.46
CA SER A 322 6.35 -5.36 -30.77
C SER A 322 6.27 -6.75 -31.41
N ARG A 323 6.44 -7.83 -30.65
CA ARG A 323 6.31 -9.21 -31.14
C ARG A 323 4.93 -9.49 -31.71
N GLY A 324 3.88 -8.88 -31.14
CA GLY A 324 2.51 -8.89 -31.67
C GLY A 324 2.31 -8.19 -33.02
N GLY A 325 3.36 -7.61 -33.62
CA GLY A 325 3.30 -6.95 -34.94
C GLY A 325 2.78 -5.52 -34.91
N ARG A 326 2.58 -4.94 -33.71
CA ARG A 326 2.07 -3.58 -33.55
C ARG A 326 3.16 -2.53 -33.79
N HIS A 327 2.79 -1.34 -34.23
CA HIS A 327 3.70 -0.20 -34.24
C HIS A 327 3.84 0.32 -32.80
N VAL A 328 5.07 0.58 -32.34
CA VAL A 328 5.33 0.90 -30.92
C VAL A 328 6.17 2.16 -30.80
N VAL A 329 5.78 3.05 -29.89
CA VAL A 329 6.62 4.14 -29.40
C VAL A 329 7.19 3.74 -28.03
N VAL A 330 8.51 3.55 -27.96
CA VAL A 330 9.24 3.26 -26.72
C VAL A 330 9.74 4.56 -26.12
N HIS A 331 9.04 5.06 -25.12
CA HIS A 331 9.44 6.20 -24.32
C HIS A 331 10.46 5.76 -23.28
N GLY A 332 11.68 6.30 -23.36
CA GLY A 332 12.70 6.02 -22.36
C GLY A 332 13.49 7.26 -21.98
N PRO A 333 13.39 7.76 -20.74
CA PRO A 333 14.30 8.78 -20.21
C PRO A 333 15.79 8.39 -20.35
N PRO A 334 16.75 9.32 -20.22
CA PRO A 334 18.16 9.00 -20.31
C PRO A 334 18.57 8.01 -19.22
N GLY A 335 19.15 6.87 -19.60
CA GLY A 335 19.59 5.84 -18.65
C GLY A 335 18.58 4.73 -18.35
N THR A 336 17.40 4.73 -18.98
CA THR A 336 16.36 3.69 -18.78
C THR A 336 16.51 2.42 -19.62
N GLY A 337 17.66 2.25 -20.28
CA GLY A 337 17.97 1.05 -21.05
C GLY A 337 17.43 1.01 -22.48
N LYS A 338 17.01 2.13 -23.08
CA LYS A 338 16.53 2.19 -24.49
C LYS A 338 17.35 1.35 -25.49
N SER A 339 18.67 1.58 -25.56
CA SER A 339 19.54 0.85 -26.50
C SER A 339 19.63 -0.66 -26.19
N GLN A 340 19.38 -1.08 -24.95
CA GLN A 340 19.28 -2.49 -24.56
C GLN A 340 17.96 -3.10 -25.01
N THR A 341 16.85 -2.37 -24.85
CA THR A 341 15.54 -2.75 -25.40
C THR A 341 15.60 -2.89 -26.91
N ILE A 342 16.25 -1.94 -27.61
CA ILE A 342 16.47 -2.00 -29.06
C ILE A 342 17.31 -3.22 -29.46
N ALA A 343 18.42 -3.50 -28.76
CA ALA A 343 19.23 -4.68 -29.05
C ALA A 343 18.44 -5.98 -28.87
N ASN A 344 17.59 -6.08 -27.83
CA ASN A 344 16.68 -7.21 -27.64
C ASN A 344 15.60 -7.29 -28.74
N LEU A 345 15.02 -6.17 -29.17
CA LEU A 345 14.07 -6.12 -30.30
C LEU A 345 14.70 -6.66 -31.58
N ILE A 346 15.92 -6.22 -31.90
CA ILE A 346 16.65 -6.68 -33.08
C ILE A 346 16.98 -8.17 -32.97
N ALA A 347 17.49 -8.61 -31.81
CA ALA A 347 17.83 -10.03 -31.60
C ALA A 347 16.59 -10.94 -31.71
N ASP A 348 15.45 -10.52 -31.17
CA ASP A 348 14.18 -11.26 -31.28
C ASP A 348 13.68 -11.33 -32.73
N ALA A 349 13.74 -10.21 -33.46
CA ALA A 349 13.40 -10.17 -34.87
C ALA A 349 14.31 -11.10 -35.71
N LEU A 350 15.62 -11.09 -35.45
CA LEU A 350 16.57 -12.00 -36.11
C LEU A 350 16.31 -13.48 -35.77
N ALA A 351 15.90 -13.78 -34.53
CA ALA A 351 15.50 -15.13 -34.13
C ALA A 351 14.26 -15.63 -34.89
N LEU A 352 13.36 -14.72 -35.27
CA LEU A 352 12.20 -14.98 -36.13
C LEU A 352 12.53 -14.95 -37.63
N GLY A 353 13.81 -14.75 -38.00
CA GLY A 353 14.24 -14.64 -39.40
C GLY A 353 13.77 -13.36 -40.11
N LYS A 354 13.35 -12.33 -39.35
CA LYS A 354 12.90 -11.05 -39.90
C LYS A 354 14.07 -10.19 -40.37
N LYS A 355 13.81 -9.35 -41.38
CA LYS A 355 14.75 -8.35 -41.88
C LYS A 355 14.55 -7.03 -41.14
N VAL A 356 15.62 -6.46 -40.62
CA VAL A 356 15.57 -5.30 -39.73
C VAL A 356 16.35 -4.12 -40.32
N LEU A 357 15.74 -2.94 -40.28
CA LEU A 357 16.40 -1.67 -40.55
C LEU A 357 16.47 -0.85 -39.26
N PHE A 358 17.65 -0.67 -38.71
CA PHE A 358 17.89 0.22 -37.58
C PHE A 358 18.37 1.58 -38.07
N VAL A 359 17.64 2.63 -37.69
CA VAL A 359 17.89 4.00 -38.12
C VAL A 359 18.10 4.91 -36.92
N SER A 360 19.15 5.72 -36.96
CA SER A 360 19.42 6.74 -35.94
C SER A 360 19.92 8.02 -36.59
N ALA A 361 19.57 9.17 -36.00
CA ALA A 361 20.08 10.46 -36.42
C ALA A 361 21.59 10.63 -36.12
N LYS A 362 22.14 9.87 -35.16
CA LYS A 362 23.53 9.97 -34.70
C LYS A 362 24.28 8.65 -34.87
N MET A 363 25.50 8.71 -35.43
CA MET A 363 26.42 7.56 -35.53
C MET A 363 26.71 6.93 -34.16
N ALA A 364 26.96 7.73 -33.13
CA ALA A 364 27.25 7.21 -31.79
C ALA A 364 26.15 6.28 -31.24
N ALA A 365 24.88 6.52 -31.56
CA ALA A 365 23.78 5.64 -31.15
C ALA A 365 23.74 4.34 -31.99
N LEU A 366 24.11 4.40 -33.28
CA LEU A 366 24.31 3.20 -34.11
C LEU A 366 25.43 2.33 -33.52
N ASP A 367 26.58 2.93 -33.21
CA ASP A 367 27.75 2.23 -32.67
C ASP A 367 27.43 1.53 -31.34
N VAL A 368 26.69 2.20 -30.43
CA VAL A 368 26.30 1.62 -29.15
C VAL A 368 25.42 0.37 -29.32
N VAL A 369 24.48 0.38 -30.27
CA VAL A 369 23.64 -0.79 -30.55
C VAL A 369 24.44 -1.87 -31.28
N HIS A 370 25.27 -1.50 -32.25
CA HIS A 370 26.12 -2.44 -32.96
C HIS A 370 27.10 -3.16 -32.04
N GLU A 371 27.74 -2.44 -31.11
CA GLU A 371 28.68 -3.01 -30.15
C GLU A 371 27.99 -4.00 -29.22
N ARG A 372 26.74 -3.73 -28.83
CA ARG A 372 25.92 -4.67 -28.04
C ARG A 372 25.58 -5.92 -28.84
N LEU A 373 25.15 -5.78 -30.08
CA LEU A 373 24.88 -6.92 -30.97
C LEU A 373 26.16 -7.72 -31.26
N THR A 374 27.30 -7.05 -31.41
CA THR A 374 28.61 -7.68 -31.60
C THR A 374 29.02 -8.49 -30.38
N ARG A 375 28.84 -7.97 -29.17
CA ARG A 375 29.08 -8.72 -27.91
C ARG A 375 28.20 -9.95 -27.76
N LEU A 376 27.01 -9.94 -28.39
CA LEU A 376 26.10 -11.08 -28.47
C LEU A 376 26.47 -12.06 -29.60
N GLY A 377 27.47 -11.77 -30.45
CA GLY A 377 27.79 -12.57 -31.63
C GLY A 377 26.86 -12.33 -32.83
N LEU A 378 25.93 -11.36 -32.73
CA LEU A 378 25.00 -10.97 -33.79
C LEU A 378 25.57 -9.90 -34.73
N GLY A 379 26.67 -9.23 -34.37
CA GLY A 379 27.28 -8.15 -35.15
C GLY A 379 27.66 -8.56 -36.59
N ARG A 380 28.06 -9.80 -36.83
CA ARG A 380 28.35 -10.29 -38.19
C ARG A 380 27.14 -10.32 -39.13
N PHE A 381 25.91 -10.30 -38.60
CA PHE A 381 24.67 -10.22 -39.35
C PHE A 381 24.18 -8.78 -39.54
N CYS A 382 24.92 -7.82 -38.97
CA CYS A 382 24.69 -6.40 -39.07
C CYS A 382 25.51 -5.82 -40.22
N LEU A 383 24.92 -4.92 -41.00
CA LEU A 383 25.59 -4.14 -42.04
C LEU A 383 25.66 -2.67 -41.62
N GLU A 384 26.87 -2.19 -41.35
CA GLU A 384 27.16 -0.77 -41.20
C GLU A 384 27.56 -0.19 -42.56
N ALA A 385 26.70 0.63 -43.18
CA ALA A 385 27.01 1.24 -44.46
C ALA A 385 27.44 2.71 -44.29
N HIS A 386 28.72 3.01 -44.59
CA HIS A 386 29.27 4.36 -44.61
C HIS A 386 29.97 4.65 -45.95
N SER A 387 30.06 5.93 -46.31
CA SER A 387 30.41 6.39 -47.66
C SER A 387 31.91 6.40 -48.00
N THR A 388 32.80 5.95 -47.11
CA THR A 388 34.26 6.05 -47.31
C THR A 388 34.85 4.88 -48.11
N LYS A 389 36.02 5.09 -48.77
CA LYS A 389 36.79 4.05 -49.49
C LYS A 389 37.13 2.85 -48.60
N ALA A 390 37.58 3.16 -47.38
CA ALA A 390 37.82 2.14 -46.35
C ALA A 390 36.53 1.39 -45.99
N GLY A 391 35.38 2.06 -46.00
CA GLY A 391 34.06 1.49 -45.78
C GLY A 391 33.66 0.45 -46.84
N LYS A 392 33.86 0.70 -48.14
CA LYS A 392 33.51 -0.26 -49.20
C LYS A 392 34.29 -1.57 -49.08
N VAL A 393 35.61 -1.47 -48.87
CA VAL A 393 36.48 -2.64 -48.67
C VAL A 393 36.08 -3.38 -47.39
N LYS A 394 35.80 -2.66 -46.31
CA LYS A 394 35.30 -3.24 -45.04
C LYS A 394 34.00 -4.00 -45.26
N ILE A 395 33.02 -3.43 -45.98
CA ILE A 395 31.73 -4.07 -46.26
C ILE A 395 31.91 -5.36 -47.06
N VAL A 396 32.68 -5.34 -48.15
CA VAL A 396 32.91 -6.53 -48.98
C VAL A 396 33.63 -7.62 -48.17
N GLU A 397 34.62 -7.26 -47.36
CA GLU A 397 35.32 -8.20 -46.47
C GLU A 397 34.40 -8.73 -45.36
N GLU A 398 33.48 -7.93 -44.84
CA GLU A 398 32.47 -8.39 -43.88
C GLU A 398 31.48 -9.37 -44.51
N LEU A 399 31.02 -9.12 -45.73
CA LEU A 399 30.18 -10.05 -46.49
C LEU A 399 30.92 -11.37 -46.72
N ARG A 400 32.21 -11.29 -47.08
CA ARG A 400 33.09 -12.47 -47.21
C ARG A 400 33.16 -13.26 -45.90
N ARG A 401 33.46 -12.59 -44.79
CA ARG A 401 33.58 -13.23 -43.47
C ARG A 401 32.29 -13.90 -43.03
N THR A 402 31.13 -13.26 -43.24
CA THR A 402 29.84 -13.86 -42.87
C THR A 402 29.53 -15.08 -43.72
N LEU A 403 29.87 -15.05 -45.02
CA LEU A 403 29.69 -16.16 -45.94
C LEU A 403 30.60 -17.36 -45.59
N GLU A 404 31.87 -17.11 -45.26
CA GLU A 404 32.83 -18.15 -44.84
C GLU A 404 32.50 -18.74 -43.45
N ALA A 405 32.03 -17.91 -42.52
CA ALA A 405 31.63 -18.38 -41.19
C ALA A 405 30.43 -19.33 -41.24
N ALA A 406 29.49 -19.10 -42.17
CA ALA A 406 28.29 -19.93 -42.33
C ALA A 406 28.61 -21.41 -42.63
N GLU A 407 29.76 -21.72 -43.23
CA GLU A 407 30.16 -23.09 -43.57
C GLU A 407 30.48 -23.95 -42.33
N ASN A 408 30.92 -23.33 -41.24
CA ASN A 408 31.45 -24.03 -40.06
C ASN A 408 30.47 -24.13 -38.88
N GLU A 409 29.26 -23.58 -39.00
CA GLU A 409 28.32 -23.50 -37.88
C GLU A 409 27.35 -24.67 -37.81
N ARG A 410 27.38 -25.36 -36.66
CA ARG A 410 26.38 -26.37 -36.29
C ARG A 410 25.21 -25.66 -35.59
N GLY A 411 23.99 -26.06 -35.94
CA GLY A 411 22.78 -25.49 -35.34
C GLY A 411 22.71 -25.78 -33.84
N PRO A 412 22.05 -24.91 -33.05
CA PRO A 412 21.90 -25.13 -31.63
C PRO A 412 21.14 -26.44 -31.38
N SER A 413 21.69 -27.28 -30.51
CA SER A 413 21.11 -28.54 -30.06
C SER A 413 21.19 -28.55 -28.54
N GLY A 414 20.04 -28.46 -27.89
CA GLY A 414 19.95 -28.48 -26.44
C GLY A 414 18.55 -28.12 -25.94
N ASP A 415 18.17 -28.75 -24.84
CA ASP A 415 17.08 -28.35 -23.96
C ASP A 415 17.43 -26.99 -23.32
N ASP A 416 16.52 -26.02 -23.39
CA ASP A 416 16.73 -24.65 -22.93
C ASP A 416 16.30 -24.42 -21.47
N GLY A 417 15.73 -25.43 -20.80
CA GLY A 417 15.27 -25.34 -19.42
C GLY A 417 14.10 -24.37 -19.22
N LEU A 418 13.40 -23.96 -20.31
CA LEU A 418 12.32 -22.99 -20.24
C LEU A 418 11.16 -23.48 -19.36
N ASP A 419 10.74 -24.73 -19.49
CA ASP A 419 9.65 -25.29 -18.69
C ASP A 419 9.96 -25.23 -17.18
N ASP A 420 11.21 -25.52 -16.83
CA ASP A 420 11.72 -25.44 -15.47
C ASP A 420 11.74 -23.99 -14.96
N LEU A 421 12.16 -23.04 -15.81
CA LEU A 421 12.14 -21.60 -15.51
C LEU A 421 10.72 -21.12 -15.23
N LEU A 422 9.76 -21.47 -16.10
CA LEU A 422 8.36 -21.07 -15.98
C LEU A 422 7.71 -21.66 -14.72
N ARG A 423 8.04 -22.91 -14.36
CA ARG A 423 7.58 -23.52 -13.11
C ARG A 423 8.11 -22.79 -11.87
N VAL A 424 9.41 -22.49 -11.83
CA VAL A 424 10.01 -21.76 -10.69
C VAL A 424 9.42 -20.34 -10.60
N ARG A 425 9.18 -19.68 -11.74
CA ARG A 425 8.49 -18.38 -11.78
C ARG A 425 7.11 -18.46 -11.16
N GLU A 426 6.33 -19.48 -11.54
CA GLU A 426 4.97 -19.68 -11.02
C GLU A 426 4.97 -19.95 -9.51
N GLU A 427 5.92 -20.74 -8.99
CA GLU A 427 6.07 -20.96 -7.55
C GLU A 427 6.39 -19.65 -6.80
N LEU A 428 7.30 -18.83 -7.32
CA LEU A 428 7.65 -17.53 -6.73
C LEU A 428 6.44 -16.56 -6.77
N ASN A 429 5.74 -16.49 -7.89
CA ASN A 429 4.59 -15.62 -8.09
C ASN A 429 3.36 -16.06 -7.28
N ALA A 430 3.16 -17.37 -7.07
CA ALA A 430 2.06 -17.88 -6.25
C ALA A 430 2.14 -17.33 -4.81
N TYR A 431 3.32 -17.35 -4.19
CA TYR A 431 3.51 -16.77 -2.86
C TYR A 431 3.22 -15.26 -2.84
N VAL A 432 3.74 -14.51 -3.82
CA VAL A 432 3.54 -13.04 -3.89
C VAL A 432 2.07 -12.70 -4.08
N ARG A 433 1.35 -13.41 -4.95
CA ARG A 433 -0.10 -13.23 -5.16
C ARG A 433 -0.87 -13.46 -3.87
N GLU A 434 -0.64 -14.60 -3.20
CA GLU A 434 -1.32 -14.93 -1.94
C GLU A 434 -1.03 -13.91 -0.83
N LEU A 435 0.19 -13.37 -0.80
CA LEU A 435 0.62 -12.36 0.18
C LEU A 435 -0.10 -11.01 -0.02
N HIS A 436 -0.35 -10.62 -1.27
CA HIS A 436 -0.93 -9.33 -1.64
C HIS A 436 -2.43 -9.39 -1.98
N GLU A 437 -3.01 -10.58 -2.10
CA GLU A 437 -4.43 -10.78 -2.32
C GLU A 437 -5.26 -10.11 -1.21
N ARG A 438 -6.16 -9.20 -1.62
CA ARG A 438 -7.11 -8.54 -0.72
C ARG A 438 -8.28 -9.47 -0.45
N ARG A 439 -8.53 -9.72 0.83
CA ARG A 439 -9.57 -10.64 1.28
C ARG A 439 -10.68 -9.86 1.97
N GLU A 440 -11.88 -9.98 1.43
CA GLU A 440 -13.11 -9.41 1.99
C GLU A 440 -13.62 -10.26 3.16
N PRO A 441 -14.36 -9.66 4.13
CA PRO A 441 -14.91 -8.30 4.16
C PRO A 441 -14.02 -7.26 4.85
N LEU A 442 -12.85 -7.67 5.36
CA LEU A 442 -11.89 -6.75 5.97
C LEU A 442 -11.15 -5.92 4.90
N GLY A 443 -11.10 -6.40 3.66
CA GLY A 443 -10.49 -5.72 2.52
C GLY A 443 -8.99 -5.51 2.68
N LEU A 444 -8.31 -6.39 3.42
CA LEU A 444 -6.87 -6.33 3.67
C LEU A 444 -6.16 -7.51 3.00
N SER A 445 -4.91 -7.30 2.62
CA SER A 445 -4.00 -8.40 2.33
C SER A 445 -3.27 -8.87 3.58
N ILE A 446 -2.77 -10.11 3.55
CA ILE A 446 -1.96 -10.63 4.66
C ILE A 446 -0.68 -9.80 4.86
N TYR A 447 -0.08 -9.25 3.79
CA TYR A 447 1.00 -8.27 3.90
C TYR A 447 0.62 -7.08 4.80
N GLN A 448 -0.57 -6.51 4.57
CA GLN A 448 -1.07 -5.37 5.34
C GLN A 448 -1.40 -5.76 6.79
N ALA A 449 -2.02 -6.93 6.98
CA ALA A 449 -2.37 -7.44 8.32
C ALA A 449 -1.11 -7.75 9.16
N LEU A 450 -0.08 -8.37 8.56
CA LEU A 450 1.22 -8.59 9.19
C LEU A 450 1.90 -7.26 9.53
N GLY A 451 1.94 -6.31 8.59
CA GLY A 451 2.50 -4.97 8.84
C GLY A 451 1.79 -4.26 9.99
N ARG A 452 0.46 -4.34 10.05
CA ARG A 452 -0.33 -3.77 11.14
C ARG A 452 -0.07 -4.49 12.47
N SER A 453 -0.01 -5.83 12.46
CA SER A 453 0.34 -6.63 13.63
C SER A 453 1.71 -6.26 14.20
N GLU A 454 2.70 -6.01 13.34
CA GLU A 454 4.03 -5.56 13.76
C GLU A 454 4.01 -4.17 14.43
N THR A 455 3.20 -3.22 13.93
CA THR A 455 3.02 -1.93 14.62
C THR A 455 2.39 -2.06 16.00
N LEU A 456 1.70 -3.17 16.28
CA LEU A 456 1.03 -3.48 17.54
C LEU A 456 1.85 -4.41 18.45
N ARG A 457 3.10 -4.73 18.10
CA ARG A 457 3.96 -5.66 18.86
C ARG A 457 4.14 -5.25 20.34
N GLY A 458 4.06 -3.95 20.65
CA GLY A 458 4.14 -3.42 22.01
C GLY A 458 2.84 -3.54 22.84
N ALA A 459 1.69 -3.76 22.19
CA ALA A 459 0.41 -3.96 22.89
C ALA A 459 0.35 -5.38 23.51
N PRO A 460 -0.31 -5.60 24.65
CA PRO A 460 -0.39 -6.93 25.24
C PRO A 460 -1.17 -7.93 24.38
N ASP A 461 -0.78 -9.21 24.44
CA ASP A 461 -1.45 -10.31 23.74
C ASP A 461 -2.52 -10.95 24.63
N VAL A 462 -3.78 -10.52 24.48
CA VAL A 462 -4.92 -11.03 25.26
C VAL A 462 -5.55 -12.20 24.52
N ARG A 463 -5.19 -13.43 24.92
CA ARG A 463 -5.62 -14.67 24.27
C ARG A 463 -6.98 -15.15 24.76
N VAL A 464 -8.02 -14.57 24.17
CA VAL A 464 -9.42 -14.93 24.42
C VAL A 464 -10.16 -15.10 23.10
N ALA A 465 -11.36 -15.70 23.16
CA ALA A 465 -12.28 -15.72 22.03
C ALA A 465 -12.62 -14.28 21.61
N LEU A 466 -12.54 -14.02 20.31
CA LEU A 466 -12.96 -12.75 19.73
C LEU A 466 -14.50 -12.64 19.77
N PRO A 467 -15.06 -11.42 19.66
CA PRO A 467 -16.51 -11.23 19.58
C PRO A 467 -17.13 -11.79 18.28
N TRP A 468 -16.31 -12.26 17.35
CA TRP A 468 -16.68 -12.85 16.06
C TRP A 468 -16.26 -14.32 16.01
N ASP A 469 -17.13 -15.17 15.45
CA ASP A 469 -16.92 -16.62 15.39
C ASP A 469 -15.83 -17.03 14.39
N ASP A 470 -15.76 -16.36 13.23
CA ASP A 470 -14.66 -16.47 12.25
C ASP A 470 -13.94 -15.11 12.15
N PRO A 471 -12.63 -15.01 12.48
CA PRO A 471 -11.84 -13.81 12.27
C PRO A 471 -11.91 -13.29 10.82
N LEU A 472 -12.05 -14.18 9.83
CA LEU A 472 -12.09 -13.82 8.42
C LEU A 472 -13.43 -13.22 7.98
N ALA A 473 -14.49 -13.35 8.79
CA ALA A 473 -15.80 -12.77 8.49
C ALA A 473 -15.95 -11.31 8.97
N VAL A 474 -14.95 -10.76 9.66
CA VAL A 474 -15.01 -9.42 10.26
C VAL A 474 -14.90 -8.33 9.20
N SER A 475 -15.89 -7.45 9.16
CA SER A 475 -15.87 -6.27 8.28
C SER A 475 -15.16 -5.07 8.91
N ARG A 476 -14.68 -4.13 8.08
CA ARG A 476 -14.06 -2.89 8.57
C ARG A 476 -14.99 -2.07 9.50
N PRO A 477 -16.30 -1.91 9.20
CA PRO A 477 -17.20 -1.18 10.10
C PRO A 477 -17.35 -1.87 11.46
N GLU A 478 -17.50 -3.19 11.51
CA GLU A 478 -17.63 -3.92 12.77
C GLU A 478 -16.39 -3.78 13.65
N LEU A 479 -15.20 -3.93 13.05
CA LEU A 479 -13.94 -3.70 13.76
C LEU A 479 -13.86 -2.27 14.29
N LYS A 480 -14.18 -1.27 13.45
CA LYS A 480 -14.16 0.13 13.86
C LYS A 480 -15.10 0.38 15.03
N THR A 481 -16.34 -0.11 14.99
CA THR A 481 -17.31 0.05 16.08
C THR A 481 -16.84 -0.61 17.38
N ALA A 482 -16.20 -1.79 17.30
CA ALA A 482 -15.62 -2.45 18.46
C ALA A 482 -14.43 -1.64 19.05
N LEU A 483 -13.55 -1.12 18.20
CA LEU A 483 -12.41 -0.30 18.64
C LEU A 483 -12.84 1.05 19.21
N GLU A 484 -13.90 1.66 18.68
CA GLU A 484 -14.49 2.89 19.23
C GLU A 484 -15.07 2.64 20.63
N ALA A 485 -15.81 1.55 20.83
CA ALA A 485 -16.36 1.21 22.15
C ALA A 485 -15.24 0.94 23.18
N LEU A 486 -14.17 0.25 22.78
CA LEU A 486 -12.99 0.09 23.64
C LEU A 486 -12.20 1.39 23.80
N GLY A 487 -12.25 2.30 22.84
CA GLY A 487 -11.67 3.64 22.93
C GLY A 487 -12.36 4.47 24.01
N ASP A 488 -13.69 4.39 24.07
CA ASP A 488 -14.48 5.00 25.14
C ASP A 488 -14.16 4.39 26.50
N LEU A 489 -13.91 3.07 26.55
CA LEU A 489 -13.46 2.39 27.77
C LEU A 489 -12.04 2.84 28.17
N ALA A 490 -11.13 2.98 27.21
CA ALA A 490 -9.78 3.47 27.42
C ALA A 490 -9.75 4.92 27.95
N ALA A 491 -10.67 5.78 27.47
CA ALA A 491 -10.83 7.14 27.98
C ALA A 491 -11.26 7.17 29.47
N GLN A 492 -11.92 6.11 29.94
CA GLN A 492 -12.38 5.94 31.32
C GLN A 492 -11.52 4.99 32.14
N ALA A 493 -10.29 4.70 31.69
CA ALA A 493 -9.44 3.68 32.30
C ALA A 493 -9.13 3.94 33.78
N GLU A 494 -9.02 5.20 34.21
CA GLU A 494 -8.77 5.51 35.63
C GLU A 494 -9.88 5.00 36.55
N VAL A 495 -11.12 5.03 36.07
CA VAL A 495 -12.29 4.52 36.80
C VAL A 495 -12.38 3.00 36.64
N PHE A 496 -12.22 2.48 35.42
CA PHE A 496 -12.28 1.04 35.15
C PHE A 496 -11.20 0.26 35.90
N ASP A 497 -9.96 0.72 35.89
CA ASP A 497 -8.81 0.03 36.49
C ASP A 497 -8.94 -0.01 38.02
N ARG A 498 -9.64 0.96 38.63
CA ARG A 498 -9.89 1.07 40.07
C ARG A 498 -11.33 0.71 40.46
N ARG A 499 -12.10 0.11 39.56
CA ARG A 499 -13.55 -0.15 39.74
C ARG A 499 -13.89 -0.92 41.00
N ALA A 500 -13.02 -1.83 41.44
CA ALA A 500 -13.21 -2.65 42.64
C ALA A 500 -13.16 -1.82 43.94
N THR A 501 -12.39 -0.72 43.95
CA THR A 501 -12.23 0.18 45.11
C THR A 501 -12.97 1.50 44.92
N HIS A 502 -13.74 1.66 43.85
CA HIS A 502 -14.45 2.89 43.57
C HIS A 502 -15.57 3.12 44.60
N PRO A 503 -15.81 4.35 45.08
CA PRO A 503 -16.88 4.61 46.05
C PRO A 503 -18.26 4.18 45.55
N TRP A 504 -18.53 4.29 44.26
CA TRP A 504 -19.79 3.86 43.65
C TRP A 504 -19.82 2.38 43.22
N ARG A 505 -18.84 1.57 43.65
CA ARG A 505 -18.75 0.14 43.31
C ARG A 505 -20.07 -0.59 43.60
N GLY A 506 -20.48 -1.45 42.67
CA GLY A 506 -21.69 -2.27 42.79
C GLY A 506 -23.02 -1.58 42.48
N LEU A 507 -23.04 -0.26 42.20
CA LEU A 507 -24.25 0.44 41.79
C LEU A 507 -24.70 -0.08 40.41
N ALA A 508 -25.91 -0.59 40.34
CA ALA A 508 -26.57 -0.94 39.09
C ALA A 508 -27.12 0.33 38.41
N VAL A 509 -26.71 0.55 37.17
CA VAL A 509 -27.17 1.67 36.34
C VAL A 509 -28.00 1.10 35.21
N ASP A 510 -29.23 1.60 35.07
CA ASP A 510 -30.08 1.29 33.94
C ASP A 510 -29.70 2.19 32.75
N PRO A 511 -29.17 1.65 31.64
CA PRO A 511 -28.79 2.43 30.47
C PRO A 511 -29.98 3.09 29.76
N GLY A 512 -31.22 2.66 30.04
CA GLY A 512 -32.44 3.20 29.45
C GLY A 512 -33.14 4.30 30.26
N ALA A 513 -32.66 4.61 31.46
CA ALA A 513 -33.31 5.55 32.38
C ALA A 513 -32.35 6.65 32.87
N PRO A 514 -32.83 7.88 33.09
CA PRO A 514 -31.98 8.93 33.66
C PRO A 514 -31.56 8.55 35.08
N PRO A 515 -30.27 8.73 35.43
CA PRO A 515 -29.77 8.38 36.75
C PRO A 515 -30.46 9.25 37.83
N ARG A 516 -31.06 8.60 38.83
CA ARG A 516 -31.80 9.28 39.92
C ARG A 516 -30.88 9.66 41.08
N ARG A 517 -29.89 10.53 40.83
CA ARG A 517 -28.88 10.95 41.80
C ARG A 517 -29.51 11.52 43.08
N ASP A 518 -30.42 12.48 42.94
CA ASP A 518 -31.00 13.20 44.09
C ASP A 518 -31.81 12.27 45.00
N ALA A 519 -32.54 11.32 44.42
CA ALA A 519 -33.30 10.33 45.18
C ALA A 519 -32.37 9.38 45.96
N LEU A 520 -31.24 9.00 45.35
CA LEU A 520 -30.26 8.13 45.98
C LEU A 520 -29.49 8.86 47.10
N GLU A 521 -29.15 10.13 46.89
CA GLU A 521 -28.55 10.99 47.91
C GLU A 521 -29.49 11.16 49.12
N ALA A 522 -30.77 11.39 48.87
CA ALA A 522 -31.78 11.47 49.92
C ALA A 522 -31.91 10.15 50.71
N ASP A 523 -31.94 9.00 50.01
CA ASP A 523 -32.00 7.68 50.65
C ASP A 523 -30.75 7.38 51.49
N LEU A 524 -29.55 7.78 51.03
CA LEU A 524 -28.29 7.62 51.76
C LEU A 524 -28.22 8.49 53.02
N LEU A 525 -28.61 9.77 52.92
CA LEU A 525 -28.67 10.70 54.06
C LEU A 525 -29.67 10.20 55.11
N ALA A 526 -30.88 9.83 54.68
CA ALA A 526 -31.92 9.32 55.57
C ALA A 526 -31.51 8.00 56.24
N THR A 527 -30.78 7.13 55.52
CA THR A 527 -30.23 5.89 56.10
C THR A 527 -29.15 6.19 57.13
N ARG A 528 -28.18 7.07 56.83
CA ARG A 528 -27.15 7.49 57.81
C ARG A 528 -27.79 8.06 59.07
N ASP A 529 -28.73 9.00 58.94
CA ASP A 529 -29.37 9.64 60.08
C ASP A 529 -30.18 8.65 60.93
N ALA A 530 -30.82 7.66 60.28
CA ALA A 530 -31.48 6.57 60.98
C ALA A 530 -30.47 5.70 61.74
N LEU A 531 -29.30 5.41 61.17
CA LEU A 531 -28.24 4.64 61.83
C LEU A 531 -27.66 5.38 63.04
N ASP A 532 -27.40 6.68 62.94
CA ASP A 532 -26.94 7.50 64.07
C ASP A 532 -27.97 7.47 65.22
N GLY A 533 -29.25 7.56 64.87
CA GLY A 533 -30.34 7.38 65.81
C GLY A 533 -30.31 6.00 66.47
N LEU A 534 -30.16 4.93 65.69
CA LEU A 534 -30.10 3.56 66.21
C LEU A 534 -28.88 3.35 67.14
N GLU A 535 -27.71 3.84 66.76
CA GLU A 535 -26.49 3.72 67.57
C GLU A 535 -26.59 4.46 68.90
N ALA A 536 -27.20 5.65 68.92
CA ALA A 536 -27.47 6.38 70.16
C ALA A 536 -28.36 5.57 71.12
N HIS A 537 -29.42 4.93 70.61
CA HIS A 537 -30.28 4.08 71.43
C HIS A 537 -29.59 2.79 71.88
N VAL A 538 -28.78 2.16 71.01
CA VAL A 538 -28.01 0.95 71.34
C VAL A 538 -26.97 1.25 72.43
N ALA A 539 -26.27 2.39 72.34
CA ALA A 539 -25.30 2.82 73.34
C ALA A 539 -25.97 3.04 74.71
N ALA A 540 -27.16 3.63 74.75
CA ALA A 540 -27.94 3.78 75.98
C ALA A 540 -28.35 2.42 76.60
N LEU A 541 -28.54 1.39 75.77
CA LEU A 541 -28.93 0.04 76.16
C LEU A 541 -27.72 -0.90 76.38
N ALA A 542 -26.48 -0.41 76.35
CA ALA A 542 -25.27 -1.20 76.58
C ALA A 542 -25.22 -1.86 77.99
N SER A 543 -25.99 -1.34 78.95
CA SER A 543 -26.15 -1.99 80.26
C SER A 543 -27.02 -3.26 80.23
N LEU A 544 -27.86 -3.43 79.20
CA LEU A 544 -28.67 -4.63 78.96
C LEU A 544 -27.95 -5.63 78.05
N MET A 545 -27.23 -5.12 77.05
CA MET A 545 -26.51 -5.89 76.04
C MET A 545 -25.01 -5.73 76.27
N GLY A 546 -24.33 -6.80 76.67
CA GLY A 546 -22.89 -6.82 76.80
C GLY A 546 -22.19 -6.69 75.45
N ALA A 547 -20.88 -6.39 75.49
CA ALA A 547 -20.07 -6.30 74.28
C ALA A 547 -19.99 -7.68 73.60
N GLY A 548 -20.61 -7.80 72.41
CA GLY A 548 -20.56 -9.00 71.59
C GLY A 548 -19.26 -9.12 70.79
N ALA A 549 -18.99 -10.32 70.27
CA ALA A 549 -17.80 -10.61 69.44
C ALA A 549 -17.93 -10.16 67.97
N GLY A 550 -19.11 -9.68 67.55
CA GLY A 550 -19.39 -9.30 66.16
C GLY A 550 -20.16 -7.97 66.05
N PRO A 551 -20.18 -7.37 64.85
CA PRO A 551 -20.88 -6.11 64.62
C PRO A 551 -22.39 -6.28 64.73
N LEU A 552 -23.05 -5.36 65.42
CA LEU A 552 -24.51 -5.28 65.48
C LEU A 552 -25.08 -5.00 64.09
N THR A 553 -26.15 -5.70 63.70
CA THR A 553 -26.83 -5.53 62.41
C THR A 553 -28.29 -5.12 62.62
N ILE A 554 -28.90 -4.49 61.62
CA ILE A 554 -30.32 -4.14 61.68
C ILE A 554 -31.19 -5.40 61.83
N SER A 555 -30.86 -6.49 61.13
CA SER A 555 -31.56 -7.77 61.26
C SER A 555 -31.46 -8.36 62.68
N ALA A 556 -30.32 -8.21 63.37
CA ALA A 556 -30.18 -8.61 64.76
C ALA A 556 -31.03 -7.74 65.70
N LEU A 557 -31.03 -6.42 65.49
CA LEU A 557 -31.88 -5.50 66.25
C LEU A 557 -33.38 -5.77 66.04
N GLN A 558 -33.81 -6.15 64.83
CA GLN A 558 -35.20 -6.52 64.54
C GLN A 558 -35.65 -7.71 65.39
N LYS A 559 -34.78 -8.69 65.63
CA LYS A 559 -35.06 -9.83 66.51
C LYS A 559 -35.17 -9.42 67.98
N LEU A 560 -34.52 -8.32 68.38
CA LEU A 560 -34.57 -7.77 69.74
C LEU A 560 -35.76 -6.83 69.97
N ALA A 561 -36.43 -6.37 68.91
CA ALA A 561 -37.43 -5.31 68.99
C ALA A 561 -38.63 -5.68 69.89
N ASP A 562 -39.14 -6.90 69.80
CA ASP A 562 -40.28 -7.36 70.62
C ASP A 562 -39.90 -7.55 72.10
N PRO A 563 -38.81 -8.25 72.44
CA PRO A 563 -38.34 -8.32 73.83
C PRO A 563 -38.04 -6.94 74.44
N LEU A 564 -37.38 -6.03 73.71
CA LEU A 564 -37.08 -4.68 74.20
C LEU A 564 -38.34 -3.86 74.46
N ARG A 565 -39.38 -4.03 73.62
CA ARG A 565 -40.70 -3.43 73.86
C ARG A 565 -41.36 -3.96 75.13
N GLN A 566 -41.22 -5.25 75.40
CA GLN A 566 -41.74 -5.84 76.64
C GLN A 566 -40.96 -5.39 77.87
N VAL A 567 -39.64 -5.21 77.75
CA VAL A 567 -38.77 -4.68 78.82
C VAL A 567 -39.18 -3.27 79.23
N SER A 568 -39.60 -2.41 78.29
CA SER A 568 -40.03 -1.04 78.64
C SER A 568 -41.27 -0.99 79.55
N ALA A 569 -42.07 -2.06 79.58
CA ALA A 569 -43.25 -2.19 80.43
C ALA A 569 -42.97 -2.79 81.82
N LEU A 570 -41.74 -3.24 82.10
CA LEU A 570 -41.36 -3.83 83.39
C LEU A 570 -40.86 -2.79 84.39
N ASP A 571 -40.96 -3.11 85.67
CA ASP A 571 -40.36 -2.35 86.77
C ASP A 571 -38.86 -2.66 86.92
N ARG A 572 -38.49 -3.96 86.90
CA ARG A 572 -37.10 -4.46 87.01
C ARG A 572 -36.93 -5.78 86.27
N LEU A 573 -35.68 -6.15 85.96
CA LEU A 573 -35.36 -7.51 85.50
C LEU A 573 -35.15 -8.46 86.69
N PRO A 574 -35.43 -9.77 86.54
CA PRO A 574 -35.19 -10.78 87.57
C PRO A 574 -33.71 -10.86 87.96
N GLU A 575 -33.42 -11.27 89.19
CA GLU A 575 -32.04 -11.50 89.61
C GLU A 575 -31.41 -12.69 88.85
N ARG A 576 -30.13 -12.55 88.51
CA ARG A 576 -29.34 -13.55 87.80
C ARG A 576 -29.89 -13.92 86.42
N TRP A 577 -30.80 -13.14 85.83
CA TRP A 577 -31.37 -13.45 84.50
C TRP A 577 -30.31 -13.60 83.41
N ALA A 578 -29.21 -12.85 83.51
CA ALA A 578 -28.08 -12.90 82.59
C ALA A 578 -27.24 -14.19 82.71
N THR A 579 -27.29 -14.92 83.83
CA THR A 579 -26.51 -16.16 84.03
C THR A 579 -27.36 -17.44 84.02
N ARG A 580 -28.68 -17.36 84.21
CA ARG A 580 -29.62 -18.50 84.20
C ARG A 580 -30.07 -18.96 82.80
N GLU A 581 -29.92 -20.25 82.50
CA GLU A 581 -30.39 -20.83 81.23
C GLU A 581 -31.84 -20.43 80.88
N VAL A 582 -32.13 -20.24 79.58
CA VAL A 582 -33.48 -19.84 79.13
C VAL A 582 -34.54 -20.83 79.62
N SER A 583 -34.23 -22.13 79.65
CA SER A 583 -35.10 -23.19 80.17
C SER A 583 -35.36 -23.05 81.67
N GLU A 584 -34.37 -22.60 82.43
CA GLU A 584 -34.47 -22.38 83.87
C GLU A 584 -35.38 -21.19 84.20
N LEU A 585 -35.24 -20.07 83.47
CA LEU A 585 -36.09 -18.90 83.60
C LEU A 585 -37.56 -19.22 83.31
N LEU A 586 -37.81 -19.96 82.24
CA LEU A 586 -39.17 -20.38 81.85
C LEU A 586 -39.76 -21.39 82.85
N TRP A 587 -38.94 -22.33 83.36
CA TRP A 587 -39.37 -23.27 84.38
C TRP A 587 -39.76 -22.55 85.67
N THR A 588 -38.96 -21.58 86.14
CA THR A 588 -39.30 -20.79 87.33
C THR A 588 -40.53 -19.92 87.11
N ALA A 589 -40.72 -19.34 85.92
CA ALA A 589 -41.96 -18.62 85.61
C ALA A 589 -43.20 -19.54 85.73
N SER A 590 -43.11 -20.77 85.21
CA SER A 590 -44.19 -21.77 85.31
C SER A 590 -44.44 -22.23 86.75
N LEU A 591 -43.37 -22.38 87.55
CA LEU A 591 -43.46 -22.66 88.97
C LEU A 591 -44.20 -21.52 89.70
N LEU A 592 -43.90 -20.26 89.39
CA LEU A 592 -44.56 -19.09 89.98
C LEU A 592 -46.02 -18.95 89.53
N ASP A 593 -46.38 -19.28 88.29
CA ASP A 593 -47.79 -19.35 87.87
C ASP A 593 -48.56 -20.40 88.68
N THR A 594 -47.93 -21.57 88.89
CA THR A 594 -48.49 -22.65 89.69
C THR A 594 -48.63 -22.23 91.15
N ALA A 595 -47.64 -21.49 91.65
CA ALA A 595 -47.66 -20.89 92.99
C ALA A 595 -48.77 -19.86 93.12
N ALA A 596 -49.01 -19.00 92.12
CA ALA A 596 -50.08 -18.01 92.14
C ALA A 596 -51.46 -18.68 92.25
N LYS A 597 -51.70 -19.72 91.44
CA LYS A 597 -52.94 -20.52 91.51
C LYS A 597 -53.12 -21.19 92.88
N ARG A 598 -52.08 -21.86 93.37
CA ARG A 598 -52.09 -22.54 94.67
C ARG A 598 -52.18 -21.57 95.86
N ALA A 599 -51.69 -20.34 95.71
CA ALA A 599 -51.77 -19.31 96.75
C ALA A 599 -53.21 -18.80 96.86
N GLY A 600 -53.88 -18.59 95.71
CA GLY A 600 -55.32 -18.33 95.67
C GLY A 600 -56.14 -19.45 96.33
N GLU A 601 -55.83 -20.72 95.99
CA GLU A 601 -56.46 -21.89 96.61
C GLU A 601 -56.23 -21.95 98.13
N LEU A 602 -54.99 -21.74 98.60
CA LEU A 602 -54.64 -21.80 100.02
C LEU A 602 -55.32 -20.69 100.82
N THR A 603 -55.35 -19.47 100.29
CA THR A 603 -55.98 -18.32 100.94
C THR A 603 -57.49 -18.54 101.06
N ALA A 604 -58.15 -19.04 100.00
CA ALA A 604 -59.57 -19.41 100.03
C ALA A 604 -59.83 -20.53 101.05
N ALA A 605 -59.04 -21.61 101.02
CA ALA A 605 -59.19 -22.73 101.93
C ALA A 605 -58.98 -22.31 103.40
N ARG A 606 -57.96 -21.49 103.71
CA ARG A 606 -57.72 -20.96 105.07
C ARG A 606 -58.86 -20.05 105.54
N ALA A 607 -59.44 -19.24 104.67
CA ALA A 607 -60.58 -18.40 105.02
C ALA A 607 -61.81 -19.24 105.37
N GLU A 608 -62.11 -20.27 104.56
CA GLU A 608 -63.22 -21.18 104.82
C GLU A 608 -62.99 -22.06 106.06
N HIS A 609 -61.75 -22.50 106.31
CA HIS A 609 -61.36 -23.23 107.52
C HIS A 609 -61.57 -22.36 108.78
N ARG A 610 -61.09 -21.12 108.77
CA ARG A 610 -61.28 -20.17 109.87
C ARG A 610 -62.75 -19.82 110.13
N ARG A 611 -63.62 -19.87 109.11
CA ARG A 611 -65.07 -19.70 109.28
C ARG A 611 -65.70 -20.89 110.01
N ALA A 612 -65.21 -22.11 109.80
CA ALA A 612 -65.81 -23.31 110.38
C ALA A 612 -65.23 -23.65 111.76
N LEU A 613 -63.91 -23.55 111.94
CA LEU A 613 -63.18 -24.02 113.11
C LEU A 613 -62.35 -22.89 113.75
N THR A 614 -62.27 -22.90 115.07
CA THR A 614 -61.37 -22.02 115.84
C THR A 614 -59.95 -22.56 115.90
N LEU A 615 -59.76 -23.87 115.69
CA LEU A 615 -58.47 -24.54 115.78
C LEU A 615 -57.64 -24.40 114.50
N PRO A 616 -56.31 -24.38 114.62
CA PRO A 616 -55.42 -24.46 113.46
C PRO A 616 -55.63 -25.78 112.69
N PRO A 617 -55.36 -25.81 111.37
CA PRO A 617 -55.59 -26.98 110.52
C PRO A 617 -55.00 -28.29 111.06
N GLU A 618 -53.77 -28.27 111.58
CA GLU A 618 -53.11 -29.46 112.15
C GLU A 618 -53.87 -30.05 113.33
N GLN A 619 -54.28 -29.20 114.28
CA GLN A 619 -55.06 -29.62 115.43
C GLN A 619 -56.49 -30.02 115.03
N ALA A 620 -57.05 -29.37 114.00
CA ALA A 620 -58.33 -29.74 113.44
C ALA A 620 -58.29 -31.11 112.76
N ILE A 621 -57.18 -31.47 112.10
CA ILE A 621 -56.99 -32.82 111.54
C ILE A 621 -57.01 -33.82 112.68
N THR A 622 -56.14 -33.67 113.69
CA THR A 622 -56.07 -34.60 114.83
C THR A 622 -57.39 -34.71 115.58
N LEU A 623 -58.07 -33.57 115.80
CA LEU A 623 -59.37 -33.56 116.48
C LEU A 623 -60.46 -34.23 115.64
N LEU A 624 -60.47 -34.04 114.32
CA LEU A 624 -61.52 -34.59 113.46
C LEU A 624 -61.21 -35.99 112.93
N GLU A 625 -59.97 -36.46 113.04
CA GLU A 625 -59.53 -37.77 112.56
C GLU A 625 -60.35 -38.96 113.11
N PRO A 626 -60.74 -38.97 114.40
CA PRO A 626 -61.61 -40.01 114.94
C PRO A 626 -62.95 -40.14 114.19
N LEU A 627 -63.42 -39.09 113.50
CA LEU A 627 -64.65 -39.14 112.67
C LEU A 627 -64.56 -40.16 111.52
N GLU A 628 -63.35 -40.39 110.99
CA GLU A 628 -63.11 -41.34 109.90
C GLU A 628 -62.60 -42.69 110.40
N ARG A 629 -61.87 -42.72 111.53
CA ARG A 629 -61.23 -43.95 112.05
C ARG A 629 -62.02 -44.68 113.12
N GLU A 630 -62.62 -43.97 114.07
CA GLU A 630 -63.23 -44.55 115.26
C GLU A 630 -64.77 -44.44 115.27
N PHE A 631 -65.33 -43.35 114.74
CA PHE A 631 -66.76 -43.06 114.78
C PHE A 631 -67.46 -43.33 113.45
N VAL A 632 -67.22 -44.53 112.91
CA VAL A 632 -67.76 -44.98 111.61
C VAL A 632 -69.14 -45.63 111.81
N GLY A 633 -70.13 -45.26 111.00
CA GLY A 633 -71.48 -45.87 111.02
C GLY A 633 -72.46 -45.28 112.05
N TRP A 634 -73.71 -45.77 112.06
CA TRP A 634 -74.81 -45.21 112.88
C TRP A 634 -74.70 -45.54 114.37
N ALA A 635 -74.04 -46.64 114.73
CA ALA A 635 -73.88 -47.07 116.12
C ALA A 635 -73.08 -46.08 117.01
N ARG A 636 -72.33 -45.15 116.40
CA ARG A 636 -71.53 -44.13 117.10
C ARG A 636 -72.35 -43.30 118.11
N VAL A 637 -73.64 -43.10 117.84
CA VAL A 637 -74.52 -42.26 118.67
C VAL A 637 -74.84 -42.93 120.02
N PHE A 638 -74.59 -44.24 120.17
CA PHE A 638 -74.72 -44.95 121.45
C PHE A 638 -73.41 -44.98 122.26
N SER A 639 -72.30 -44.51 121.70
CA SER A 639 -71.00 -44.49 122.39
C SER A 639 -70.86 -43.25 123.28
N GLY A 640 -70.58 -43.47 124.57
CA GLY A 640 -70.23 -42.40 125.49
C GLY A 640 -68.95 -41.64 125.09
N SER A 641 -68.00 -42.29 124.42
CA SER A 641 -66.79 -41.63 123.90
C SER A 641 -67.08 -40.71 122.71
N TYR A 642 -68.05 -41.06 121.85
CA TYR A 642 -68.48 -40.21 120.73
C TYR A 642 -69.07 -38.90 121.20
N TRP A 643 -69.93 -38.92 122.23
CA TRP A 643 -70.54 -37.70 122.75
C TRP A 643 -69.53 -36.80 123.47
N ARG A 644 -68.55 -37.38 124.19
CA ARG A 644 -67.43 -36.61 124.74
C ARG A 644 -66.60 -35.95 123.65
N TRP A 645 -66.16 -36.71 122.64
CA TRP A 645 -65.41 -36.18 121.50
C TRP A 645 -66.20 -35.12 120.72
N ARG A 646 -67.48 -35.37 120.46
CA ARG A 646 -68.38 -34.43 119.75
C ARG A 646 -68.60 -33.15 120.55
N SER A 647 -68.60 -33.21 121.88
CA SER A 647 -68.59 -32.04 122.75
C SER A 647 -67.30 -31.23 122.57
N THR A 648 -66.14 -31.90 122.53
CA THR A 648 -64.84 -31.26 122.26
C THR A 648 -64.78 -30.63 120.86
N VAL A 649 -65.31 -31.29 119.83
CA VAL A 649 -65.42 -30.71 118.47
C VAL A 649 -66.35 -29.50 118.47
N ARG A 650 -67.47 -29.55 119.20
CA ARG A 650 -68.43 -28.45 119.28
C ARG A 650 -67.84 -27.22 119.97
N SER A 651 -66.97 -27.38 120.97
CA SER A 651 -66.22 -26.25 121.55
C SER A 651 -65.20 -25.62 120.59
N SER A 652 -64.82 -26.35 119.54
CA SER A 652 -63.86 -25.90 118.53
C SER A 652 -64.51 -25.39 117.24
N LEU A 653 -65.84 -25.50 117.11
CA LEU A 653 -66.60 -24.92 116.00
C LEU A 653 -66.93 -23.46 116.29
N ARG A 654 -66.85 -22.59 115.28
CA ARG A 654 -67.30 -21.21 115.44
C ARG A 654 -68.83 -21.11 115.52
N PRO A 655 -69.38 -20.09 116.20
CA PRO A 655 -70.83 -19.86 116.26
C PRO A 655 -71.45 -19.84 114.86
N GLY A 656 -72.47 -20.68 114.62
CA GLY A 656 -73.14 -20.83 113.31
C GLY A 656 -72.60 -21.96 112.42
N ALA A 657 -71.49 -22.61 112.77
CA ALA A 657 -70.96 -23.75 112.01
C ALA A 657 -71.70 -25.06 112.34
N SER A 658 -72.09 -25.81 111.31
CA SER A 658 -72.80 -27.08 111.47
C SER A 658 -71.89 -28.16 112.04
N SER A 659 -72.36 -28.84 113.09
CA SER A 659 -71.70 -30.01 113.69
C SER A 659 -72.12 -31.32 112.99
N SER A 660 -72.66 -31.26 111.78
CA SER A 660 -72.99 -32.47 111.01
C SER A 660 -71.74 -33.26 110.65
N ALA A 661 -71.84 -34.59 110.55
CA ALA A 661 -70.71 -35.42 110.16
C ALA A 661 -70.18 -35.08 108.76
N ALA A 662 -71.06 -34.70 107.82
CA ALA A 662 -70.66 -34.29 106.47
C ALA A 662 -69.86 -32.97 106.49
N THR A 663 -70.31 -31.99 107.26
CA THR A 663 -69.61 -30.70 107.43
C THR A 663 -68.24 -30.90 108.09
N LEU A 664 -68.15 -31.74 109.12
CA LEU A 664 -66.90 -32.05 109.79
C LEU A 664 -65.92 -32.80 108.88
N ARG A 665 -66.40 -33.72 108.03
CA ARG A 665 -65.55 -34.35 106.98
C ARG A 665 -65.04 -33.34 105.97
N SER A 666 -65.88 -32.42 105.51
CA SER A 666 -65.45 -31.34 104.61
C SER A 666 -64.40 -30.45 105.28
N CYS A 667 -64.53 -30.16 106.58
CA CYS A 667 -63.52 -29.43 107.33
C CYS A 667 -62.21 -30.21 107.47
N LEU A 668 -62.27 -31.53 107.67
CA LEU A 668 -61.09 -32.41 107.72
C LEU A 668 -60.37 -32.48 106.36
N VAL A 669 -61.10 -32.66 105.26
CA VAL A 669 -60.55 -32.65 103.90
C VAL A 669 -59.91 -31.29 103.60
N ARG A 670 -60.57 -30.19 103.98
CA ARG A 670 -60.03 -28.84 103.80
C ARG A 670 -58.78 -28.61 104.65
N ALA A 671 -58.76 -29.07 105.90
CA ALA A 671 -57.60 -28.96 106.77
C ALA A 671 -56.40 -29.76 106.23
N ARG A 672 -56.61 -30.99 105.75
CA ARG A 672 -55.59 -31.79 105.04
C ARG A 672 -55.09 -31.08 103.79
N ARG A 673 -56.00 -30.51 102.99
CA ARG A 673 -55.64 -29.76 101.77
C ARG A 673 -54.84 -28.49 102.07
N ILE A 674 -55.14 -27.79 103.17
CA ILE A 674 -54.35 -26.65 103.65
C ILE A 674 -52.93 -27.13 104.01
N GLN A 675 -52.81 -28.23 104.77
CA GLN A 675 -51.51 -28.80 105.13
C GLN A 675 -50.70 -29.25 103.91
N GLU A 676 -51.33 -29.87 102.91
CA GLU A 676 -50.70 -30.24 101.64
C GLU A 676 -50.18 -29.02 100.87
N LEU A 677 -50.98 -27.96 100.77
CA LEU A 677 -50.60 -26.73 100.09
C LEU A 677 -49.48 -25.99 100.83
N GLU A 678 -49.54 -25.94 102.16
CA GLU A 678 -48.50 -25.37 103.02
C GLU A 678 -47.17 -26.15 102.89
N ALA A 679 -47.23 -27.48 102.90
CA ALA A 679 -46.06 -28.34 102.67
C ALA A 679 -45.47 -28.14 101.26
N TRP A 680 -46.32 -27.98 100.24
CA TRP A 680 -45.86 -27.68 98.89
C TRP A 680 -45.16 -26.32 98.82
N PHE A 681 -45.73 -25.28 99.40
CA PHE A 681 -45.09 -23.96 99.47
C PHE A 681 -43.76 -23.99 100.25
N ALA A 682 -43.69 -24.75 101.34
CA ALA A 682 -42.45 -24.95 102.10
C ALA A 682 -41.36 -25.66 101.26
N SER A 683 -41.75 -26.65 100.45
CA SER A 683 -40.82 -27.38 99.57
C SER A 683 -40.24 -26.53 98.43
N GLN A 684 -40.87 -25.39 98.10
CA GLN A 684 -40.48 -24.50 97.00
C GLN A 684 -39.98 -23.13 97.47
N ALA A 685 -39.77 -22.96 98.78
CA ALA A 685 -39.44 -21.68 99.41
C ALA A 685 -38.18 -21.04 98.78
N SER A 686 -37.05 -21.76 98.74
CA SER A 686 -35.78 -21.22 98.23
C SER A 686 -35.84 -20.62 96.82
N THR A 687 -36.66 -21.18 95.92
CA THR A 687 -36.76 -20.74 94.53
C THR A 687 -37.77 -19.60 94.36
N ARG A 688 -38.85 -19.58 95.15
CA ARG A 688 -39.88 -18.53 95.12
C ARG A 688 -39.42 -17.26 95.83
N ASP A 689 -38.75 -17.42 96.96
CA ASP A 689 -38.39 -16.34 97.88
C ASP A 689 -37.36 -15.38 97.24
N ALA A 690 -36.51 -15.92 96.36
CA ALA A 690 -35.54 -15.15 95.57
C ALA A 690 -36.19 -14.16 94.57
N GLU A 691 -37.43 -14.39 94.12
CA GLU A 691 -38.04 -13.62 93.01
C GLU A 691 -39.10 -12.59 93.47
N VAL A 692 -39.82 -12.88 94.56
CA VAL A 692 -40.98 -12.09 95.01
C VAL A 692 -40.77 -11.44 96.39
N GLY A 693 -39.80 -11.91 97.18
CA GLY A 693 -39.55 -11.46 98.56
C GLY A 693 -40.60 -11.93 99.57
N GLU A 694 -40.27 -11.85 100.87
CA GLU A 694 -41.09 -12.41 101.98
C GLU A 694 -42.55 -11.91 102.00
N ALA A 695 -42.77 -10.64 101.64
CA ALA A 695 -44.09 -10.02 101.70
C ALA A 695 -45.07 -10.49 100.60
N GLY A 696 -44.59 -10.97 99.45
CA GLY A 696 -45.44 -11.36 98.32
C GLY A 696 -45.62 -12.87 98.15
N MET A 697 -45.16 -13.68 99.11
CA MET A 697 -45.05 -15.15 99.02
C MET A 697 -46.38 -15.90 98.82
N LEU A 698 -47.51 -15.27 99.15
CA LEU A 698 -48.86 -15.83 99.03
C LEU A 698 -49.83 -14.90 98.29
N GLU A 699 -49.32 -13.84 97.65
CA GLU A 699 -50.10 -12.88 96.88
C GLU A 699 -50.11 -13.31 95.40
N PRO A 700 -51.26 -13.76 94.84
CA PRO A 700 -51.31 -14.24 93.47
C PRO A 700 -50.88 -13.21 92.43
N GLU A 701 -51.15 -11.92 92.68
CA GLU A 701 -50.78 -10.81 91.79
C GLU A 701 -49.27 -10.59 91.75
N ALA A 702 -48.59 -10.62 92.91
CA ALA A 702 -47.14 -10.47 93.01
C ALA A 702 -46.38 -11.65 92.35
N LEU A 703 -46.89 -12.87 92.50
CA LEU A 703 -46.37 -14.08 91.86
C LEU A 703 -46.54 -14.06 90.34
N THR A 704 -47.69 -13.57 89.85
CA THR A 704 -47.96 -13.43 88.41
C THR A 704 -47.07 -12.36 87.78
N ALA A 705 -46.87 -11.22 88.45
CA ALA A 705 -45.97 -10.16 88.00
C ALA A 705 -44.50 -10.64 87.93
N ALA A 706 -44.04 -11.40 88.92
CA ALA A 706 -42.71 -12.01 88.91
C ALA A 706 -42.54 -13.06 87.80
N ALA A 707 -43.56 -13.90 87.55
CA ALA A 707 -43.58 -14.81 86.41
C ALA A 707 -43.53 -14.05 85.07
N GLY A 708 -44.20 -12.89 84.97
CA GLY A 708 -44.13 -11.97 83.83
C GLY A 708 -42.71 -11.47 83.56
N ARG A 709 -42.01 -10.97 84.59
CA ARG A 709 -40.60 -10.53 84.49
C ARG A 709 -39.68 -11.64 83.98
N LEU A 710 -39.82 -12.87 84.49
CA LEU A 710 -39.01 -14.02 84.08
C LEU A 710 -39.23 -14.41 82.61
N ARG A 711 -40.46 -14.34 82.10
CA ARG A 711 -40.74 -14.62 80.68
C ARG A 711 -40.13 -13.58 79.74
N VAL A 712 -40.25 -12.30 80.07
CA VAL A 712 -39.64 -11.22 79.29
C VAL A 712 -38.13 -11.33 79.33
N ALA A 713 -37.53 -11.66 80.47
CA ALA A 713 -36.10 -11.88 80.58
C ALA A 713 -35.62 -13.10 79.77
N ALA A 714 -36.41 -14.19 79.74
CA ALA A 714 -36.13 -15.35 78.89
C ALA A 714 -36.23 -15.01 77.40
N ALA A 715 -37.23 -14.22 76.99
CA ALA A 715 -37.38 -13.76 75.61
C ALA A 715 -36.23 -12.83 75.19
N LEU A 716 -35.83 -11.91 76.06
CA LEU A 716 -34.67 -11.04 75.86
C LEU A 716 -33.38 -11.85 75.74
N ARG A 717 -33.14 -12.81 76.64
CA ARG A 717 -31.97 -13.68 76.60
C ARG A 717 -31.88 -14.49 75.31
N ARG A 718 -32.99 -15.11 74.89
CA ARG A 718 -33.07 -15.86 73.63
C ARG A 718 -32.78 -14.98 72.41
N ALA A 719 -33.29 -13.75 72.40
CA ALA A 719 -33.07 -12.81 71.31
C ALA A 719 -31.63 -12.27 71.28
N LEU A 720 -31.00 -12.08 72.45
CA LEU A 720 -29.59 -11.71 72.56
C LEU A 720 -28.68 -12.85 72.08
N GLU A 721 -28.93 -14.09 72.49
CA GLU A 721 -28.23 -15.28 71.99
C GLU A 721 -28.37 -15.45 70.47
N ALA A 722 -29.60 -15.28 69.94
CA ALA A 722 -29.85 -15.32 68.50
C ALA A 722 -29.22 -14.16 67.72
N GLY A 723 -28.91 -13.05 68.40
CA GLY A 723 -28.20 -11.89 67.88
C GLY A 723 -26.69 -11.91 68.11
N GLY A 724 -26.15 -12.93 68.77
CA GLY A 724 -24.71 -13.03 69.09
C GLY A 724 -24.22 -12.03 70.15
N LEU A 725 -25.12 -11.50 70.98
CA LEU A 725 -24.81 -10.51 72.01
C LEU A 725 -24.91 -11.16 73.39
N PRO A 726 -23.87 -11.08 74.24
CA PRO A 726 -23.97 -11.57 75.61
C PRO A 726 -24.85 -10.62 76.44
N PRO A 727 -25.59 -11.09 77.44
CA PRO A 727 -26.27 -10.20 78.40
C PRO A 727 -25.25 -9.52 79.34
N ALA A 728 -25.44 -8.23 79.66
CA ALA A 728 -24.43 -7.43 80.38
C ALA A 728 -24.54 -7.44 81.92
N ALA A 729 -25.74 -7.57 82.49
CA ALA A 729 -25.97 -7.35 83.93
C ALA A 729 -26.92 -8.39 84.56
N ALA A 730 -26.54 -8.94 85.70
CA ALA A 730 -27.31 -9.96 86.42
C ALA A 730 -28.54 -9.40 87.18
N SER A 731 -28.54 -8.13 87.57
CA SER A 731 -29.69 -7.44 88.16
C SER A 731 -29.58 -5.95 87.82
N LEU A 732 -30.60 -5.39 87.17
CA LEU A 732 -30.57 -4.01 86.68
C LEU A 732 -31.93 -3.33 86.93
N PRO A 733 -31.97 -2.19 87.66
CA PRO A 733 -33.16 -1.37 87.72
C PRO A 733 -33.39 -0.73 86.35
N LEU A 734 -34.63 -0.81 85.84
CA LEU A 734 -34.98 -0.21 84.56
C LEU A 734 -35.31 1.27 84.79
N THR A 735 -34.33 2.14 84.55
CA THR A 735 -34.53 3.60 84.58
C THR A 735 -35.50 4.05 83.49
N ASP A 736 -36.14 5.20 83.66
CA ASP A 736 -37.06 5.75 82.65
C ASP A 736 -36.33 6.00 81.31
N ASP A 737 -35.05 6.36 81.35
CA ASP A 737 -34.20 6.48 80.16
C ASP A 737 -34.04 5.15 79.42
N LEU A 738 -33.71 4.06 80.12
CA LEU A 738 -33.57 2.73 79.52
C LEU A 738 -34.88 2.26 78.89
N LYS A 739 -36.02 2.50 79.55
CA LYS A 739 -37.34 2.15 79.03
C LYS A 739 -37.70 2.95 77.79
N ARG A 740 -37.44 4.27 77.80
CA ARG A 740 -37.62 5.14 76.63
C ARG A 740 -36.75 4.68 75.46
N CYS A 741 -35.47 4.41 75.70
CA CYS A 741 -34.54 3.95 74.66
C CYS A 741 -34.92 2.57 74.10
N ALA A 742 -35.38 1.64 74.94
CA ALA A 742 -35.84 0.32 74.49
C ALA A 742 -37.10 0.40 73.61
N ALA A 743 -38.07 1.25 73.99
CA ALA A 743 -39.27 1.49 73.20
C ALA A 743 -38.95 2.22 71.88
N ALA A 744 -38.10 3.24 71.93
CA ALA A 744 -37.67 4.00 70.76
C ALA A 744 -36.86 3.14 69.78
N LEU A 745 -35.95 2.28 70.27
CA LEU A 745 -35.20 1.35 69.44
C LEU A 745 -36.13 0.34 68.75
N SER A 746 -37.07 -0.25 69.50
CA SER A 746 -38.08 -1.16 68.94
C SER A 746 -38.90 -0.50 67.83
N ALA A 747 -39.34 0.74 68.05
CA ALA A 747 -40.12 1.49 67.06
C ALA A 747 -39.29 1.88 65.83
N ALA A 748 -38.04 2.32 66.03
CA ALA A 748 -37.15 2.74 64.94
C ALA A 748 -36.78 1.58 64.02
N VAL A 749 -36.45 0.42 64.59
CA VAL A 749 -36.00 -0.77 63.86
C VAL A 749 -37.14 -1.47 63.11
N LEU A 750 -38.37 -1.36 63.62
CA LEU A 750 -39.59 -1.87 62.99
C LEU A 750 -40.30 -0.83 62.11
N SER A 751 -39.70 0.34 61.89
CA SER A 751 -40.28 1.39 61.06
C SER A 751 -40.41 0.94 59.60
N PRO A 752 -41.61 1.03 58.99
CA PRO A 752 -41.78 0.75 57.56
C PRO A 752 -40.89 1.63 56.68
N ALA A 753 -40.66 2.87 57.09
CA ALA A 753 -39.79 3.80 56.37
C ALA A 753 -38.34 3.29 56.31
N LEU A 754 -37.81 2.76 57.42
CA LEU A 754 -36.47 2.17 57.45
C LEU A 754 -36.38 0.94 56.55
N ALA A 755 -37.38 0.05 56.60
CA ALA A 755 -37.42 -1.14 55.75
C ALA A 755 -37.44 -0.78 54.25
N GLU A 756 -38.25 0.22 53.86
CA GLU A 756 -38.33 0.67 52.47
C GLU A 756 -37.04 1.35 51.98
N MET A 757 -36.39 2.16 52.82
CA MET A 757 -35.11 2.80 52.50
C MET A 757 -34.01 1.76 52.25
N LEU A 758 -33.88 0.76 53.14
CA LEU A 758 -32.89 -0.32 52.97
C LEU A 758 -33.18 -1.15 51.71
N ALA A 759 -34.47 -1.42 51.42
CA ALA A 759 -34.85 -2.13 50.20
C ALA A 759 -34.55 -1.32 48.92
N ARG A 760 -34.62 0.02 48.96
CA ARG A 760 -34.20 0.87 47.84
C ARG A 760 -32.69 0.81 47.62
N LEU A 761 -31.90 0.85 48.70
CA LEU A 761 -30.44 0.69 48.62
C LEU A 761 -30.05 -0.67 48.06
N ASP A 762 -30.65 -1.77 48.53
CA ASP A 762 -30.35 -3.11 48.02
C ASP A 762 -30.78 -3.31 46.56
N ARG A 763 -31.82 -2.59 46.09
CA ARG A 763 -32.16 -2.57 44.65
C ARG A 763 -31.13 -1.81 43.82
N ALA A 764 -30.58 -0.73 44.35
CA ALA A 764 -29.51 0.02 43.70
C ALA A 764 -28.18 -0.74 43.72
N TRP A 765 -27.92 -1.55 44.75
CA TRP A 765 -26.76 -2.44 44.89
C TRP A 765 -27.19 -3.91 44.98
N PRO A 766 -27.55 -4.55 43.86
CA PRO A 766 -28.13 -5.91 43.86
C PRO A 766 -27.18 -6.99 44.39
N HIS A 767 -25.87 -6.71 44.40
CA HIS A 767 -24.85 -7.60 44.95
C HIS A 767 -24.48 -7.28 46.40
N GLY A 768 -25.20 -6.38 47.06
CA GLY A 768 -24.94 -5.92 48.43
C GLY A 768 -24.30 -4.53 48.46
N PHE A 769 -24.84 -3.67 49.34
CA PHE A 769 -24.42 -2.27 49.46
C PHE A 769 -23.08 -2.12 50.19
N ALA A 770 -22.87 -2.89 51.27
CA ALA A 770 -21.66 -2.87 52.09
C ALA A 770 -20.85 -4.15 51.86
N ASP A 771 -19.88 -4.07 50.94
CA ASP A 771 -18.91 -5.13 50.64
C ASP A 771 -19.52 -6.52 50.38
N GLY A 772 -20.56 -6.56 49.54
CA GLY A 772 -21.21 -7.80 49.13
C GLY A 772 -22.33 -8.27 50.07
N VAL A 773 -22.64 -7.49 51.11
CA VAL A 773 -23.70 -7.79 52.08
C VAL A 773 -24.88 -6.83 51.88
N ALA A 774 -26.10 -7.39 51.90
CA ALA A 774 -27.34 -6.60 51.88
C ALA A 774 -27.42 -5.67 53.10
N ALA A 775 -27.98 -4.48 52.93
CA ALA A 775 -27.97 -3.43 53.94
C ALA A 775 -28.49 -3.88 55.32
N PRO A 776 -29.58 -4.69 55.46
CA PRO A 776 -30.05 -5.15 56.77
C PRO A 776 -29.11 -6.12 57.49
N GLY A 777 -28.25 -6.82 56.73
CA GLY A 777 -27.29 -7.81 57.24
C GLY A 777 -25.90 -7.23 57.49
N ALA A 778 -25.62 -6.01 57.02
CA ALA A 778 -24.37 -5.31 57.27
C ALA A 778 -24.31 -4.81 58.72
N GLY A 779 -23.09 -4.73 59.27
CA GLY A 779 -22.86 -4.10 60.57
C GLY A 779 -23.23 -2.62 60.55
N LEU A 780 -23.82 -2.09 61.62
CA LEU A 780 -24.29 -0.68 61.68
C LEU A 780 -23.18 0.32 61.31
N ALA A 781 -21.99 0.16 61.89
CA ALA A 781 -20.83 1.00 61.59
C ALA A 781 -20.40 0.85 60.12
N ALA A 782 -20.27 -0.38 59.61
CA ALA A 782 -19.88 -0.62 58.21
C ALA A 782 -20.90 -0.06 57.21
N LEU A 783 -22.20 -0.13 57.53
CA LEU A 783 -23.28 0.44 56.73
C LEU A 783 -23.24 1.97 56.74
N ARG A 784 -23.02 2.58 57.92
CA ARG A 784 -22.87 4.04 58.06
C ARG A 784 -21.65 4.54 57.30
N ASP A 785 -20.49 3.91 57.52
CA ASP A 785 -19.23 4.26 56.85
C ASP A 785 -19.38 4.15 55.33
N ARG A 786 -20.12 3.14 54.85
CA ARG A 786 -20.45 3.00 53.42
C ARG A 786 -21.36 4.11 52.90
N CYS A 787 -22.38 4.51 53.64
CA CYS A 787 -23.23 5.67 53.28
C CYS A 787 -22.39 6.94 53.19
N GLU A 788 -21.50 7.19 54.17
CA GLU A 788 -20.61 8.35 54.17
C GLU A 788 -19.60 8.32 53.03
N GLU A 789 -19.02 7.16 52.72
CA GLU A 789 -18.10 6.97 51.59
C GLU A 789 -18.76 7.38 50.26
N VAL A 790 -20.01 6.92 50.03
CA VAL A 790 -20.76 7.24 48.80
C VAL A 790 -21.19 8.72 48.78
N LEU A 791 -21.67 9.25 49.91
CA LEU A 791 -22.07 10.66 50.04
C LEU A 791 -20.89 11.62 49.84
N ALA A 792 -19.70 11.29 50.35
CA ALA A 792 -18.49 12.09 50.14
C ALA A 792 -18.02 12.04 48.67
N ALA A 793 -18.36 10.97 47.95
CA ALA A 793 -17.97 10.76 46.56
C ALA A 793 -19.02 11.20 45.52
N GLN A 794 -20.00 12.04 45.89
CA GLN A 794 -21.03 12.56 44.98
C GLN A 794 -20.50 13.15 43.66
N PRO A 795 -19.38 13.93 43.64
CA PRO A 795 -18.81 14.42 42.37
C PRO A 795 -18.38 13.31 41.39
N LYS A 796 -18.09 12.11 41.90
CA LYS A 796 -17.67 10.92 41.13
C LYS A 796 -18.84 10.04 40.64
N PHE A 797 -20.07 10.51 40.82
CA PHE A 797 -21.24 9.77 40.35
C PHE A 797 -21.27 9.65 38.82
N HIS A 798 -21.02 10.76 38.12
CA HIS A 798 -21.09 10.80 36.66
C HIS A 798 -20.04 9.91 35.98
N GLU A 799 -18.83 9.81 36.54
CA GLU A 799 -17.78 8.94 35.99
C GLU A 799 -18.13 7.46 36.13
N TRP A 800 -18.84 7.05 37.19
CA TRP A 800 -19.34 5.68 37.34
C TRP A 800 -20.49 5.36 36.37
N VAL A 801 -21.43 6.28 36.21
CA VAL A 801 -22.55 6.13 35.25
C VAL A 801 -22.00 6.04 33.82
N ALA A 802 -21.04 6.89 33.46
CA ALA A 802 -20.37 6.84 32.17
C ALA A 802 -19.68 5.48 31.94
N LEU A 803 -19.02 4.93 32.96
CA LEU A 803 -18.42 3.60 32.91
C LEU A 803 -19.45 2.49 32.72
N ALA A 804 -20.55 2.53 33.47
CA ALA A 804 -21.62 1.54 33.32
C ALA A 804 -22.22 1.54 31.90
N HIS A 805 -22.44 2.73 31.30
CA HIS A 805 -22.91 2.84 29.92
C HIS A 805 -21.90 2.30 28.91
N THR A 806 -20.61 2.62 29.07
CA THR A 806 -19.55 2.12 28.19
C THR A 806 -19.43 0.59 28.29
N LEU A 807 -19.48 0.02 29.50
CA LEU A 807 -19.47 -1.43 29.70
C LEU A 807 -20.71 -2.10 29.10
N HIS A 808 -21.89 -1.50 29.23
CA HIS A 808 -23.11 -2.00 28.59
C HIS A 808 -22.99 -2.02 27.06
N ARG A 809 -22.49 -0.94 26.45
CA ARG A 809 -22.22 -0.89 24.99
C ARG A 809 -21.22 -1.97 24.58
N CYS A 810 -20.15 -2.17 25.34
CA CYS A 810 -19.19 -3.24 25.08
C CYS A 810 -19.82 -4.63 25.17
N GLN A 811 -20.73 -4.85 26.13
CA GLN A 811 -21.47 -6.09 26.29
C GLN A 811 -22.39 -6.36 25.09
N GLN A 812 -23.10 -5.34 24.57
CA GLN A 812 -23.92 -5.45 23.35
C GLN A 812 -23.09 -5.87 22.13
N LEU A 813 -21.83 -5.46 22.07
CA LEU A 813 -20.86 -5.84 21.03
C LEU A 813 -20.14 -7.17 21.31
N ARG A 814 -20.58 -7.94 22.33
CA ARG A 814 -19.97 -9.21 22.77
C ARG A 814 -18.50 -9.09 23.21
N LEU A 815 -18.07 -7.91 23.66
CA LEU A 815 -16.69 -7.66 24.12
C LEU A 815 -16.45 -8.02 25.60
N ALA A 816 -17.49 -8.44 26.33
CA ALA A 816 -17.37 -8.76 27.75
C ALA A 816 -16.28 -9.81 28.06
N PRO A 817 -16.18 -10.96 27.35
CA PRO A 817 -15.10 -11.93 27.59
C PRO A 817 -13.71 -11.34 27.39
N PHE A 818 -13.56 -10.41 26.44
CA PHE A 818 -12.29 -9.73 26.19
C PHE A 818 -11.95 -8.74 27.31
N ILE A 819 -12.93 -7.98 27.78
CA ILE A 819 -12.77 -7.03 28.90
C ILE A 819 -12.42 -7.77 30.18
N ASP A 820 -13.05 -8.91 30.45
CA ASP A 820 -12.74 -9.75 31.60
C ASP A 820 -11.31 -10.31 31.51
N ALA A 821 -10.89 -10.71 30.30
CA ALA A 821 -9.55 -11.22 30.02
C ALA A 821 -8.43 -10.15 30.12
N LEU A 822 -8.76 -8.85 30.18
CA LEU A 822 -7.77 -7.82 30.50
C LEU A 822 -7.17 -8.04 31.89
N GLY A 823 -7.93 -8.60 32.84
CA GLY A 823 -7.46 -8.87 34.19
C GLY A 823 -6.93 -7.62 34.88
N THR A 824 -5.61 -7.59 35.16
CA THR A 824 -4.91 -6.45 35.77
C THR A 824 -4.37 -5.43 34.77
N LEU A 825 -4.53 -5.67 33.47
CA LEU A 825 -4.12 -4.71 32.44
C LEU A 825 -5.03 -3.49 32.47
N SER A 826 -4.44 -2.32 32.23
CA SER A 826 -5.20 -1.07 32.14
C SER A 826 -6.14 -1.08 30.94
N ALA A 827 -7.36 -0.57 31.08
CA ALA A 827 -8.27 -0.36 29.95
C ALA A 827 -7.67 0.55 28.85
N ARG A 828 -6.64 1.36 29.15
CA ARG A 828 -5.95 2.20 28.16
C ARG A 828 -5.42 1.42 26.96
N VAL A 829 -5.02 0.17 27.16
CA VAL A 829 -4.44 -0.68 26.09
C VAL A 829 -5.49 -1.54 25.38
N ALA A 830 -6.74 -1.53 25.83
CA ALA A 830 -7.79 -2.42 25.34
C ALA A 830 -8.02 -2.33 23.81
N PRO A 831 -8.07 -1.14 23.17
CA PRO A 831 -8.26 -1.06 21.71
C PRO A 831 -7.12 -1.75 20.95
N GLN A 832 -5.87 -1.44 21.31
CA GLN A 832 -4.70 -2.00 20.63
C GLN A 832 -4.54 -3.49 20.91
N ALA A 833 -4.91 -3.95 22.10
CA ALA A 833 -4.89 -5.37 22.46
C ALA A 833 -5.93 -6.18 21.68
N LEU A 834 -7.15 -5.65 21.49
CA LEU A 834 -8.17 -6.29 20.65
C LEU A 834 -7.70 -6.33 19.19
N GLU A 835 -7.19 -5.20 18.69
CA GLU A 835 -6.69 -5.09 17.32
C GLU A 835 -5.57 -6.09 17.05
N ARG A 836 -4.60 -6.21 17.96
CA ARG A 836 -3.52 -7.20 17.90
C ARG A 836 -4.08 -8.63 17.89
N ARG A 837 -5.01 -8.94 18.79
CA ARG A 837 -5.62 -10.27 18.89
C ARG A 837 -6.36 -10.66 17.62
N LEU A 838 -7.12 -9.73 17.04
CA LEU A 838 -7.81 -9.93 15.77
C LEU A 838 -6.82 -10.21 14.64
N TYR A 839 -5.83 -9.34 14.41
CA TYR A 839 -4.90 -9.54 13.29
C TYR A 839 -4.06 -10.81 13.44
N THR A 840 -3.67 -11.18 14.67
CA THR A 840 -2.98 -12.46 14.92
C THR A 840 -3.86 -13.63 14.48
N ALA A 841 -5.10 -13.70 14.97
CA ALA A 841 -6.03 -14.78 14.62
C ALA A 841 -6.42 -14.78 13.13
N TRP A 842 -6.55 -13.59 12.53
CA TRP A 842 -6.85 -13.42 11.10
C TRP A 842 -5.68 -13.93 10.23
N VAL A 843 -4.45 -13.54 10.55
CA VAL A 843 -3.23 -13.99 9.84
C VAL A 843 -3.06 -15.50 9.96
N GLU A 844 -3.23 -16.08 11.15
CA GLU A 844 -3.19 -17.53 11.36
C GLU A 844 -4.24 -18.24 10.50
N SER A 845 -5.47 -17.69 10.44
CA SER A 845 -6.58 -18.26 9.66
C SER A 845 -6.34 -18.18 8.15
N VAL A 846 -5.82 -17.05 7.63
CA VAL A 846 -5.47 -16.93 6.20
C VAL A 846 -4.33 -17.86 5.84
N THR A 847 -3.26 -17.87 6.65
CA THR A 847 -2.08 -18.70 6.41
C THR A 847 -2.49 -20.17 6.38
N GLY A 848 -3.28 -20.64 7.34
CA GLY A 848 -3.73 -22.04 7.39
C GLY A 848 -4.62 -22.49 6.23
N ARG A 849 -5.25 -21.56 5.49
CA ARG A 849 -6.10 -21.86 4.32
C ARG A 849 -5.35 -21.79 2.99
N SER A 850 -4.12 -21.26 2.96
CA SER A 850 -3.34 -21.07 1.71
C SER A 850 -2.13 -22.03 1.64
N PRO A 851 -2.14 -23.02 0.73
CA PRO A 851 -1.02 -23.96 0.60
C PRO A 851 0.33 -23.29 0.32
N ALA A 852 0.34 -22.19 -0.46
CA ALA A 852 1.55 -21.46 -0.79
C ALA A 852 2.14 -20.71 0.42
N LEU A 853 1.27 -20.20 1.31
CA LEU A 853 1.71 -19.56 2.55
C LEU A 853 2.18 -20.58 3.59
N VAL A 854 1.51 -21.74 3.71
CA VAL A 854 1.92 -22.82 4.62
C VAL A 854 3.28 -23.41 4.23
N ALA A 855 3.50 -23.64 2.93
CA ALA A 855 4.74 -24.23 2.43
C ALA A 855 5.92 -23.23 2.38
N PHE A 856 5.69 -21.97 2.71
CA PHE A 856 6.69 -20.92 2.63
C PHE A 856 7.81 -21.11 3.66
N SER A 857 9.06 -21.01 3.21
CA SER A 857 10.21 -20.77 4.08
C SER A 857 11.19 -19.84 3.38
N GLY A 858 11.86 -18.98 4.16
CA GLY A 858 12.87 -18.05 3.62
C GLY A 858 13.96 -18.78 2.84
N ALA A 859 14.47 -19.89 3.39
CA ALA A 859 15.48 -20.72 2.74
C ALA A 859 15.03 -21.28 1.39
N ARG A 860 13.81 -21.85 1.30
CA ARG A 860 13.27 -22.36 0.02
C ARG A 860 13.05 -21.23 -0.98
N ARG A 861 12.57 -20.07 -0.54
CA ARG A 861 12.42 -18.89 -1.42
C ARG A 861 13.76 -18.46 -2.00
N ASP A 862 14.80 -18.37 -1.18
CA ASP A 862 16.14 -17.95 -1.62
C ASP A 862 16.76 -18.98 -2.58
N GLU A 863 16.51 -20.27 -2.35
CA GLU A 863 16.87 -21.36 -3.28
C GLU A 863 16.13 -21.22 -4.62
N LEU A 864 14.80 -21.00 -4.60
CA LEU A 864 14.00 -20.78 -5.81
C LEU A 864 14.47 -19.53 -6.58
N ILE A 865 14.81 -18.43 -5.91
CA ILE A 865 15.37 -17.22 -6.55
C ILE A 865 16.72 -17.53 -7.20
N THR A 866 17.57 -18.30 -6.54
CA THR A 866 18.88 -18.70 -7.08
C THR A 866 18.70 -19.58 -8.32
N ARG A 867 17.85 -20.61 -8.22
CA ARG A 867 17.49 -21.48 -9.34
C ARG A 867 16.86 -20.70 -10.50
N TYR A 868 15.97 -19.74 -10.21
CA TYR A 868 15.38 -18.86 -11.23
C TYR A 868 16.47 -18.11 -12.00
N ARG A 869 17.44 -17.48 -11.31
CA ARG A 869 18.54 -16.74 -11.95
C ARG A 869 19.42 -17.63 -12.82
N GLU A 870 19.70 -18.85 -12.37
CA GLU A 870 20.48 -19.84 -13.13
C GLU A 870 19.75 -20.28 -14.41
N LEU A 871 18.47 -20.66 -14.27
CA LEU A 871 17.61 -21.06 -15.39
C LEU A 871 17.36 -19.93 -16.36
N ASP A 872 17.08 -18.72 -15.88
CA ASP A 872 16.93 -17.51 -16.69
C ASP A 872 18.22 -17.23 -17.48
N GLY A 873 19.39 -17.32 -16.83
CA GLY A 873 20.68 -17.23 -17.50
C GLY A 873 20.90 -18.31 -18.58
N ALA A 874 20.50 -19.55 -18.32
CA ALA A 874 20.57 -20.65 -19.28
C ALA A 874 19.64 -20.45 -20.48
N THR A 875 18.38 -20.09 -20.21
CA THR A 875 17.35 -19.84 -21.23
C THR A 875 17.75 -18.66 -22.12
N ARG A 876 18.34 -17.59 -21.57
CA ARG A 876 18.89 -16.47 -22.36
C ARG A 876 20.00 -16.91 -23.30
N ARG A 877 20.95 -17.73 -22.81
CA ARG A 877 22.04 -18.26 -23.65
C ARG A 877 21.49 -19.15 -24.77
N ALA A 878 20.49 -19.97 -24.47
CA ALA A 878 19.80 -20.78 -25.48
C ALA A 878 19.03 -19.92 -26.49
N SER A 879 18.31 -18.89 -26.04
CA SER A 879 17.63 -17.90 -26.89
C SER A 879 18.62 -17.19 -27.82
N LEU A 880 19.79 -16.79 -27.30
CA LEU A 880 20.85 -16.20 -28.11
C LEU A 880 21.38 -17.18 -29.16
N ALA A 881 21.65 -18.43 -28.77
CA ALA A 881 22.10 -19.45 -29.72
C ALA A 881 21.07 -19.72 -30.82
N ARG A 882 19.77 -19.70 -30.49
CA ARG A 882 18.67 -19.75 -31.47
C ARG A 882 18.68 -18.53 -32.39
N ALA A 883 18.82 -17.32 -31.85
CA ALA A 883 18.88 -16.09 -32.64
C ALA A 883 20.04 -16.10 -33.64
N VAL A 884 21.23 -16.49 -33.18
CA VAL A 884 22.43 -16.65 -34.01
C VAL A 884 22.23 -17.72 -35.09
N GLY A 885 21.68 -18.88 -34.71
CA GLY A 885 21.40 -19.98 -35.65
C GLY A 885 20.36 -19.62 -36.71
N ALA A 886 19.29 -18.94 -36.33
CA ALA A 886 18.25 -18.46 -37.23
C ALA A 886 18.80 -17.40 -38.21
N ALA A 887 19.58 -16.43 -37.71
CA ALA A 887 20.23 -15.42 -38.53
C ALA A 887 21.28 -16.00 -39.50
N ALA A 888 21.96 -17.09 -39.12
CA ALA A 888 22.91 -17.78 -40.00
C ALA A 888 22.25 -18.62 -41.10
N LEU A 889 21.00 -19.08 -40.90
CA LEU A 889 20.35 -20.04 -41.80
C LEU A 889 20.27 -19.56 -43.27
N PRO A 890 19.88 -18.31 -43.58
CA PRO A 890 19.88 -17.83 -44.96
C PRO A 890 21.29 -17.78 -45.55
N ALA A 891 22.29 -17.31 -44.80
CA ALA A 891 23.69 -17.29 -45.24
C ALA A 891 24.21 -18.69 -45.57
N ARG A 892 23.85 -19.71 -44.77
CA ARG A 892 24.19 -21.13 -45.02
C ARG A 892 23.61 -21.64 -46.34
N ARG A 893 22.38 -21.24 -46.67
CA ARG A 893 21.74 -21.59 -47.95
C ARG A 893 22.49 -20.96 -49.12
N ILE A 894 22.93 -19.71 -48.99
CA ILE A 894 23.75 -19.03 -50.00
C ILE A 894 25.11 -19.71 -50.16
N ALA A 895 25.80 -20.04 -49.05
CA ALA A 895 27.08 -20.75 -49.07
C ALA A 895 26.97 -22.11 -49.78
N ALA A 896 25.94 -22.91 -49.44
CA ALA A 896 25.69 -24.20 -50.09
C ALA A 896 25.40 -24.08 -51.59
N ALA A 897 24.76 -22.99 -52.03
CA ALA A 897 24.42 -22.74 -53.43
C ALA A 897 25.61 -22.25 -54.28
N GLN A 898 26.75 -21.89 -53.67
CA GLN A 898 27.91 -21.32 -54.37
C GLN A 898 28.49 -22.21 -55.49
N GLY A 899 28.41 -23.53 -55.33
CA GLY A 899 28.99 -24.49 -56.27
C GLY A 899 28.22 -24.64 -57.59
N GLY A 900 26.98 -24.15 -57.68
CA GLY A 900 26.10 -24.33 -58.85
C GLY A 900 25.55 -23.03 -59.47
N ALA A 901 25.92 -21.86 -58.95
CA ALA A 901 25.37 -20.58 -59.39
C ALA A 901 26.09 -20.05 -60.64
N GLY A 902 25.34 -19.71 -61.70
CA GLY A 902 25.88 -19.11 -62.93
C GLY A 902 26.40 -17.68 -62.73
N GLU A 903 27.27 -17.21 -63.63
CA GLU A 903 27.93 -15.89 -63.54
C GLU A 903 26.98 -14.68 -63.47
N ALA A 904 25.76 -14.83 -63.99
CA ALA A 904 24.72 -13.79 -63.99
C ALA A 904 23.86 -13.75 -62.70
N SER A 905 24.05 -14.68 -61.75
CA SER A 905 23.31 -14.70 -60.48
C SER A 905 23.83 -13.66 -59.47
N GLU A 906 23.01 -13.28 -58.49
CA GLU A 906 23.45 -12.37 -57.40
C GLU A 906 24.69 -12.91 -56.65
N VAL A 907 24.77 -14.23 -56.46
CA VAL A 907 25.91 -14.89 -55.83
C VAL A 907 27.18 -14.75 -56.68
N GLY A 908 27.06 -14.88 -58.01
CA GLY A 908 28.14 -14.63 -58.96
C GLY A 908 28.57 -13.17 -59.02
N ALA A 909 27.63 -12.23 -58.92
CA ALA A 909 27.91 -10.80 -58.83
C ALA A 909 28.71 -10.45 -57.56
N LEU A 910 28.29 -10.98 -56.40
CA LEU A 910 29.02 -10.80 -55.14
C LEU A 910 30.43 -11.41 -55.20
N ARG A 911 30.59 -12.63 -55.74
CA ARG A 911 31.91 -13.30 -55.87
C ARG A 911 32.89 -12.46 -56.68
N ARG A 912 32.47 -11.96 -57.85
CA ARG A 912 33.31 -11.08 -58.70
C ARG A 912 33.73 -9.81 -57.96
N GLU A 913 32.86 -9.29 -57.10
CA GLU A 913 33.18 -8.10 -56.32
C GLU A 913 34.15 -8.41 -55.17
N MET A 914 34.03 -9.58 -54.54
CA MET A 914 34.94 -10.06 -53.49
C MET A 914 36.37 -10.36 -53.98
N GLU A 915 36.55 -10.71 -55.26
CA GLU A 915 37.87 -10.95 -55.87
C GLU A 915 38.65 -9.64 -56.16
N LYS A 916 37.96 -8.50 -56.19
CA LYS A 916 38.58 -7.20 -56.48
C LYS A 916 39.22 -6.60 -55.23
N ARG A 917 40.43 -6.07 -55.39
CA ARG A 917 41.12 -5.26 -54.36
C ARG A 917 41.02 -3.75 -54.57
N ARG A 918 40.67 -3.32 -55.79
CA ARG A 918 40.55 -1.91 -56.23
C ARG A 918 39.38 -1.81 -57.21
N ARG A 919 38.85 -0.60 -57.41
CA ARG A 919 37.69 -0.33 -58.29
C ARG A 919 36.45 -1.14 -57.92
N LEU A 920 36.14 -1.14 -56.62
CA LEU A 920 34.89 -1.71 -56.13
C LEU A 920 33.70 -0.89 -56.66
N LYS A 921 32.60 -1.57 -56.98
CA LYS A 921 31.35 -0.92 -57.39
C LYS A 921 30.85 0.03 -56.28
N PRO A 922 30.23 1.17 -56.65
CA PRO A 922 29.51 2.00 -55.68
C PRO A 922 28.48 1.17 -54.90
N LEU A 923 28.35 1.43 -53.59
CA LEU A 923 27.49 0.64 -52.71
C LEU A 923 26.04 0.59 -53.19
N ARG A 924 25.50 1.71 -53.66
CA ARG A 924 24.13 1.79 -54.21
C ARG A 924 23.93 0.82 -55.39
N LYS A 925 24.91 0.71 -56.29
CA LYS A 925 24.87 -0.18 -57.45
C LYS A 925 25.02 -1.64 -57.02
N LEU A 926 25.97 -1.92 -56.12
CA LEU A 926 26.17 -3.26 -55.56
C LEU A 926 24.90 -3.76 -54.85
N PHE A 927 24.34 -2.98 -53.93
CA PHE A 927 23.15 -3.38 -53.16
C PHE A 927 21.92 -3.60 -54.05
N ALA A 928 21.79 -2.86 -55.15
CA ALA A 928 20.72 -3.06 -56.13
C ALA A 928 20.93 -4.32 -57.00
N GLU A 929 22.16 -4.78 -57.18
CA GLU A 929 22.50 -5.98 -57.96
C GLU A 929 22.45 -7.26 -57.13
N ILE A 930 22.65 -7.19 -55.81
CA ILE A 930 22.63 -8.34 -54.90
C ILE A 930 21.63 -8.22 -53.72
N PRO A 931 20.38 -7.73 -53.92
CA PRO A 931 19.51 -7.40 -52.80
C PRO A 931 19.12 -8.62 -51.95
N THR A 932 18.88 -9.79 -52.55
CA THR A 932 18.45 -10.99 -51.81
C THR A 932 19.62 -11.64 -51.09
N VAL A 933 20.78 -11.72 -51.73
CA VAL A 933 22.02 -12.23 -51.12
C VAL A 933 22.47 -11.31 -49.98
N LEU A 934 22.40 -9.99 -50.18
CA LEU A 934 22.79 -9.02 -49.16
C LEU A 934 21.95 -9.17 -47.89
N GLN A 935 20.62 -9.26 -47.99
CA GLN A 935 19.75 -9.46 -46.82
C GLN A 935 19.85 -10.87 -46.23
N ALA A 936 20.26 -11.88 -47.01
CA ALA A 936 20.51 -13.22 -46.50
C ALA A 936 21.79 -13.28 -45.65
N LEU A 937 22.84 -12.53 -46.04
CA LEU A 937 24.10 -12.45 -45.29
C LEU A 937 23.99 -11.46 -44.12
N LYS A 938 23.33 -10.33 -44.34
CA LYS A 938 23.23 -9.21 -43.39
C LYS A 938 21.77 -8.82 -43.17
N PRO A 939 20.97 -9.61 -42.44
CA PRO A 939 19.55 -9.32 -42.23
C PRO A 939 19.25 -8.03 -41.43
N CYS A 940 20.23 -7.46 -40.72
CA CYS A 940 20.08 -6.22 -39.98
C CYS A 940 20.93 -5.09 -40.58
N PHE A 941 20.31 -4.00 -41.00
CA PHE A 941 21.01 -2.84 -41.58
C PHE A 941 21.04 -1.71 -40.55
N LEU A 942 22.20 -1.11 -40.30
CA LEU A 942 22.37 0.00 -39.35
C LEU A 942 22.80 1.23 -40.15
N MET A 943 21.93 2.23 -40.22
CA MET A 943 22.07 3.35 -41.16
C MET A 943 21.58 4.67 -40.56
N SER A 944 22.08 5.80 -41.07
CA SER A 944 21.41 7.09 -40.88
C SER A 944 20.25 7.23 -41.88
N PRO A 945 19.27 8.14 -41.63
CA PRO A 945 18.19 8.41 -42.59
C PRO A 945 18.70 8.75 -43.99
N LEU A 946 19.83 9.45 -44.06
CA LEU A 946 20.49 9.79 -45.31
C LEU A 946 21.10 8.56 -45.99
N SER A 947 21.82 7.72 -45.24
CA SER A 947 22.40 6.48 -45.79
C SER A 947 21.34 5.55 -46.38
N VAL A 948 20.14 5.52 -45.80
CA VAL A 948 18.98 4.80 -46.35
C VAL A 948 18.65 5.30 -47.76
N SER A 949 18.41 6.60 -47.91
CA SER A 949 18.03 7.21 -49.20
C SER A 949 19.17 7.15 -50.24
N THR A 950 20.42 7.24 -49.79
CA THR A 950 21.60 7.20 -50.67
C THR A 950 21.89 5.79 -51.20
N PHE A 951 21.87 4.77 -50.33
CA PHE A 951 22.33 3.43 -50.71
C PHE A 951 21.20 2.46 -51.09
N LEU A 952 20.00 2.62 -50.54
CA LEU A 952 18.90 1.68 -50.75
C LEU A 952 17.99 2.17 -51.87
N LYS A 953 18.18 1.66 -53.09
CA LYS A 953 17.29 1.99 -54.22
C LYS A 953 15.82 1.65 -53.89
N PRO A 954 14.85 2.56 -54.12
CA PRO A 954 13.43 2.26 -54.01
C PRO A 954 13.03 0.95 -54.69
N GLY A 955 12.29 0.11 -53.97
CA GLY A 955 11.80 -1.18 -54.47
C GLY A 955 12.84 -2.31 -54.51
N ALA A 956 14.13 -2.05 -54.29
CA ALA A 956 15.16 -3.10 -54.32
C ALA A 956 15.19 -3.95 -53.03
N LEU A 957 14.98 -3.31 -51.88
CA LEU A 957 15.11 -3.92 -50.55
C LEU A 957 13.90 -3.56 -49.68
N ALA A 958 13.34 -4.56 -49.00
CA ALA A 958 12.22 -4.41 -48.07
C ALA A 958 12.55 -5.06 -46.72
N PHE A 959 12.00 -4.49 -45.65
CA PHE A 959 12.25 -4.89 -44.27
C PHE A 959 10.93 -5.29 -43.59
N ASP A 960 11.02 -6.17 -42.61
CA ASP A 960 9.86 -6.53 -41.80
C ASP A 960 9.69 -5.56 -40.63
N LEU A 961 10.80 -5.00 -40.12
CA LEU A 961 10.84 -4.07 -39.01
C LEU A 961 11.81 -2.92 -39.30
N VAL A 962 11.37 -1.68 -39.08
CA VAL A 962 12.26 -0.53 -38.89
C VAL A 962 12.22 -0.07 -37.44
N VAL A 963 13.39 0.16 -36.86
CA VAL A 963 13.54 0.69 -35.49
C VAL A 963 14.28 2.01 -35.56
N PHE A 964 13.68 3.08 -35.04
CA PHE A 964 14.30 4.39 -34.91
C PHE A 964 14.80 4.60 -33.47
N ASP A 965 16.06 5.02 -33.29
CA ASP A 965 16.57 5.55 -32.01
C ASP A 965 16.74 7.06 -32.09
N GLU A 966 16.77 7.74 -30.93
CA GLU A 966 16.87 9.19 -30.82
C GLU A 966 15.79 9.92 -31.65
N ALA A 967 14.58 9.35 -31.73
CA ALA A 967 13.53 9.83 -32.61
C ALA A 967 12.98 11.23 -32.27
N SER A 968 13.24 11.73 -31.06
CA SER A 968 12.96 13.13 -30.69
C SER A 968 13.86 14.13 -31.41
N GLN A 969 15.00 13.68 -31.96
CA GLN A 969 15.93 14.49 -32.74
C GLN A 969 15.85 14.22 -34.26
N LEU A 970 14.93 13.36 -34.70
CA LEU A 970 14.74 12.99 -36.11
C LEU A 970 13.48 13.65 -36.68
N PRO A 971 13.58 14.55 -37.67
CA PRO A 971 12.40 15.10 -38.33
C PRO A 971 11.61 14.03 -39.10
N THR A 972 10.28 14.07 -39.02
CA THR A 972 9.39 13.10 -39.70
C THR A 972 9.68 12.95 -41.20
N PRO A 973 9.87 14.03 -42.01
CA PRO A 973 10.15 13.90 -43.44
C PRO A 973 11.40 13.04 -43.76
N GLN A 974 12.40 13.05 -42.88
CA GLN A 974 13.63 12.28 -43.07
C GLN A 974 13.44 10.79 -42.74
N ALA A 975 12.49 10.47 -41.86
CA ALA A 975 12.20 9.09 -41.45
C ALA A 975 11.27 8.35 -42.44
N VAL A 976 10.41 9.08 -43.15
CA VAL A 976 9.38 8.49 -44.02
C VAL A 976 9.94 7.51 -45.07
N PRO A 977 11.06 7.79 -45.78
CA PRO A 977 11.60 6.81 -46.72
C PRO A 977 12.04 5.48 -46.08
N ALA A 978 12.53 5.51 -44.84
CA ALA A 978 12.83 4.30 -44.09
C ALA A 978 11.55 3.57 -43.63
N ILE A 979 10.52 4.31 -43.20
CA ILE A 979 9.20 3.77 -42.87
C ILE A 979 8.60 3.02 -44.06
N LEU A 980 8.60 3.65 -45.25
CA LEU A 980 7.99 3.09 -46.46
C LEU A 980 8.64 1.79 -46.95
N ARG A 981 9.84 1.45 -46.47
CA ARG A 981 10.54 0.20 -46.78
C ARG A 981 10.27 -0.91 -45.76
N ALA A 982 9.53 -0.65 -44.69
CA ALA A 982 9.30 -1.59 -43.61
C ALA A 982 7.81 -1.84 -43.32
N LYS A 983 7.45 -3.05 -42.92
CA LYS A 983 6.06 -3.38 -42.57
C LYS A 983 5.68 -2.88 -41.17
N GLN A 984 6.61 -2.99 -40.23
CA GLN A 984 6.44 -2.62 -38.83
C GLN A 984 7.40 -1.49 -38.45
N VAL A 985 6.95 -0.58 -37.57
CA VAL A 985 7.71 0.61 -37.15
C VAL A 985 7.77 0.65 -35.64
N VAL A 986 8.98 0.71 -35.09
CA VAL A 986 9.23 0.98 -33.68
C VAL A 986 10.03 2.27 -33.56
N VAL A 987 9.59 3.18 -32.69
CA VAL A 987 10.21 4.49 -32.50
C VAL A 987 10.62 4.62 -31.04
N ALA A 988 11.92 4.72 -30.77
CA ALA A 988 12.47 4.90 -29.45
C ALA A 988 13.00 6.32 -29.27
N GLY A 989 12.66 6.94 -28.15
CA GLY A 989 13.08 8.31 -27.88
C GLY A 989 12.57 8.85 -26.56
N ASP A 990 12.74 10.15 -26.37
CA ASP A 990 12.36 10.86 -25.18
C ASP A 990 11.87 12.27 -25.54
N ARG A 991 10.62 12.55 -25.21
CA ARG A 991 9.96 13.83 -25.54
C ARG A 991 10.47 15.01 -24.74
N ASN A 992 11.09 14.74 -23.59
CA ASN A 992 11.66 15.78 -22.75
C ASN A 992 13.12 16.10 -23.15
N GLN A 993 13.66 15.44 -24.18
CA GLN A 993 14.93 15.84 -24.80
C GLN A 993 14.71 16.91 -25.87
N LEU A 994 15.80 17.61 -26.20
CA LEU A 994 15.77 18.70 -27.17
C LEU A 994 15.21 18.23 -28.53
N PRO A 995 14.31 19.01 -29.15
CA PRO A 995 13.76 18.70 -30.47
C PRO A 995 14.84 18.81 -31.57
N PRO A 996 14.54 18.41 -32.81
CA PRO A 996 15.48 18.54 -33.92
C PRO A 996 15.78 20.03 -34.16
N THR A 997 17.06 20.39 -34.16
CA THR A 997 17.53 21.71 -34.62
C THR A 997 18.12 21.58 -36.02
N SER A 998 17.92 22.59 -36.88
CA SER A 998 18.62 22.69 -38.16
C SER A 998 20.10 22.97 -37.89
N PHE A 999 20.86 21.89 -37.65
CA PHE A 999 22.27 21.94 -37.24
C PHE A 999 23.14 22.84 -38.14
N PHE A 1000 22.87 22.87 -39.45
CA PHE A 1000 23.56 23.74 -40.39
C PHE A 1000 23.26 25.23 -40.17
N GLU A 1001 22.03 25.63 -39.86
CA GLU A 1001 21.75 27.03 -39.51
C GLU A 1001 22.41 27.40 -38.19
N SER A 1002 22.42 26.49 -37.19
CA SER A 1002 23.07 26.74 -35.90
C SER A 1002 24.60 26.90 -35.99
N SER A 1003 25.27 26.09 -36.83
CA SER A 1003 26.73 26.18 -37.05
C SER A 1003 27.14 27.39 -37.90
N LEU A 1004 26.23 27.94 -38.71
CA LEU A 1004 26.40 29.21 -39.43
C LEU A 1004 26.24 30.45 -38.54
N ILE A 1005 25.74 30.30 -37.31
CA ILE A 1005 25.44 31.40 -36.36
C ILE A 1005 26.62 31.70 -35.41
N PHE A 1006 27.67 30.87 -35.35
CA PHE A 1006 28.87 31.12 -34.52
C PHE A 1006 29.87 32.10 -35.17
N ASP A 1007 29.36 33.23 -35.67
CA ASP A 1007 30.17 34.39 -36.03
C ASP A 1007 29.93 35.48 -34.98
N GLU A 1008 30.81 35.56 -33.98
CA GLU A 1008 30.76 36.61 -32.93
C GLU A 1008 30.90 38.04 -33.48
N GLU A 1009 31.28 38.21 -34.75
CA GLU A 1009 31.50 39.52 -35.40
C GLU A 1009 30.32 39.99 -36.28
N SER A 1010 29.32 39.14 -36.54
CA SER A 1010 28.11 39.55 -37.26
C SER A 1010 27.00 39.86 -36.25
N GLY A 1011 26.90 41.12 -35.82
CA GLY A 1011 26.01 41.61 -34.75
C GLY A 1011 24.50 41.55 -35.02
N ASP A 1012 23.99 40.51 -35.69
CA ASP A 1012 22.56 40.31 -35.91
C ASP A 1012 22.01 39.28 -34.91
N ALA A 1013 21.67 39.77 -33.71
CA ALA A 1013 20.98 38.99 -32.68
C ALA A 1013 19.54 38.57 -33.10
N ALA A 1014 18.97 39.20 -34.13
CA ALA A 1014 17.59 39.00 -34.57
C ALA A 1014 17.32 37.60 -35.18
N LEU A 1015 18.32 36.91 -35.73
CA LEU A 1015 18.13 35.59 -36.35
C LEU A 1015 18.19 34.42 -35.37
N ARG A 1016 18.51 34.64 -34.09
CA ARG A 1016 18.46 33.59 -33.07
C ARG A 1016 17.02 33.28 -32.60
N GLU A 1017 16.07 34.19 -32.85
CA GLU A 1017 14.67 34.06 -32.41
C GLU A 1017 13.73 33.38 -33.43
N GLU A 1018 14.15 33.17 -34.69
CA GLU A 1018 13.25 32.74 -35.79
C GLU A 1018 13.32 31.25 -36.19
N LEU A 1019 14.07 30.39 -35.48
CA LEU A 1019 14.11 28.97 -35.80
C LEU A 1019 12.93 28.24 -35.14
N GLU A 1020 11.82 28.11 -35.87
CA GLU A 1020 10.73 27.20 -35.49
C GLU A 1020 11.29 25.76 -35.40
N PRO A 1021 11.20 25.09 -34.24
CA PRO A 1021 11.66 23.71 -34.11
C PRO A 1021 10.83 22.80 -35.02
N LEU A 1022 11.51 21.95 -35.80
CA LEU A 1022 10.85 20.98 -36.67
C LEU A 1022 10.10 19.94 -35.83
N GLU A 1023 8.94 19.51 -36.31
CA GLU A 1023 8.19 18.40 -35.70
C GLU A 1023 9.04 17.11 -35.71
N SER A 1024 9.19 16.50 -34.54
CA SER A 1024 9.96 15.27 -34.37
C SER A 1024 9.11 14.04 -34.74
N LEU A 1025 9.76 13.00 -35.27
CA LEU A 1025 9.12 11.71 -35.56
C LEU A 1025 8.43 11.14 -34.31
N LEU A 1026 9.07 11.29 -33.14
CA LEU A 1026 8.53 10.81 -31.88
C LEU A 1026 7.18 11.45 -31.55
N ASP A 1027 7.08 12.78 -31.66
CA ASP A 1027 5.85 13.50 -31.32
C ASP A 1027 4.72 13.21 -32.31
N ASP A 1028 5.04 13.13 -33.60
CA ASP A 1028 4.08 12.76 -34.63
C ASP A 1028 3.55 11.34 -34.44
N CYS A 1029 4.41 10.38 -34.11
CA CYS A 1029 3.99 9.00 -33.87
C CYS A 1029 3.08 8.89 -32.64
N VAL A 1030 3.28 9.71 -31.60
CA VAL A 1030 2.34 9.71 -30.48
C VAL A 1030 1.04 10.45 -30.81
N ALA A 1031 1.09 11.50 -31.63
CA ALA A 1031 -0.09 12.24 -32.03
C ALA A 1031 -1.10 11.40 -32.82
N VAL A 1032 -0.68 10.27 -33.39
CA VAL A 1032 -1.53 9.36 -34.21
C VAL A 1032 -2.01 8.11 -33.45
N PHE A 1033 -2.09 8.19 -32.12
CA PHE A 1033 -2.73 7.17 -31.28
C PHE A 1033 -4.15 6.84 -31.78
N PRO A 1034 -4.57 5.55 -31.85
CA PRO A 1034 -3.89 4.34 -31.35
C PRO A 1034 -3.06 3.57 -32.39
N THR A 1035 -2.66 4.20 -33.51
CA THR A 1035 -1.83 3.52 -34.52
C THR A 1035 -0.51 3.03 -33.94
N PHE A 1036 0.10 3.84 -33.08
CA PHE A 1036 1.26 3.46 -32.27
C PHE A 1036 0.84 3.23 -30.82
N GLU A 1037 1.22 2.08 -30.28
CA GLU A 1037 1.11 1.82 -28.85
C GLU A 1037 2.29 2.42 -28.10
N GLN A 1038 2.02 3.03 -26.96
CA GLN A 1038 3.03 3.67 -26.14
C GLN A 1038 3.53 2.69 -25.07
N ALA A 1039 4.84 2.44 -25.06
CA ALA A 1039 5.53 1.69 -24.01
C ALA A 1039 6.48 2.62 -23.26
N HIS A 1040 6.31 2.72 -21.94
CA HIS A 1040 7.12 3.61 -21.10
C HIS A 1040 8.12 2.80 -20.28
N LEU A 1041 9.42 3.04 -20.47
CA LEU A 1041 10.47 2.42 -19.67
C LEU A 1041 10.55 3.10 -18.29
N ARG A 1042 10.46 2.30 -17.22
CA ARG A 1042 10.27 2.81 -15.85
C ARG A 1042 11.53 2.74 -14.97
N TRP A 1043 12.52 1.95 -15.35
CA TRP A 1043 13.69 1.68 -14.49
C TRP A 1043 14.92 2.44 -14.98
N HIS A 1044 15.63 3.10 -14.05
CA HIS A 1044 16.88 3.82 -14.35
C HIS A 1044 18.12 3.00 -13.98
N TYR A 1045 19.05 2.83 -14.92
CA TYR A 1045 20.23 1.97 -14.78
C TYR A 1045 21.55 2.71 -14.75
N ARG A 1046 21.57 4.00 -15.10
CA ARG A 1046 22.82 4.76 -15.27
C ARG A 1046 23.35 5.35 -13.96
N SER A 1047 22.46 5.74 -13.05
CA SER A 1047 22.86 6.33 -11.76
C SER A 1047 22.91 5.27 -10.67
N ARG A 1048 24.02 5.22 -9.91
CA ARG A 1048 24.13 4.38 -8.70
C ARG A 1048 23.31 4.91 -7.52
N ASP A 1049 23.11 6.23 -7.48
CA ASP A 1049 22.36 6.93 -6.44
C ASP A 1049 21.11 7.57 -7.07
N GLU A 1050 19.94 7.21 -6.55
CA GLU A 1050 18.64 7.66 -7.01
C GLU A 1050 18.49 9.19 -6.93
N ARG A 1051 19.19 9.84 -5.99
CA ARG A 1051 19.16 11.31 -5.84
C ARG A 1051 19.61 12.06 -7.09
N LEU A 1052 20.46 11.47 -7.92
CA LEU A 1052 20.94 12.08 -9.16
C LEU A 1052 19.85 12.17 -10.24
N ILE A 1053 18.88 11.24 -10.24
CA ILE A 1053 17.76 11.26 -11.19
C ILE A 1053 16.48 11.84 -10.57
N LYS A 1054 16.36 11.85 -9.25
CA LYS A 1054 15.15 12.29 -8.52
C LYS A 1054 14.63 13.67 -8.96
N PHE A 1055 15.52 14.66 -9.11
CA PHE A 1055 15.12 15.98 -9.62
C PHE A 1055 14.50 15.88 -11.01
N SER A 1056 15.16 15.19 -11.94
CA SER A 1056 14.64 15.02 -13.30
C SER A 1056 13.34 14.20 -13.32
N ASN A 1057 13.25 13.12 -12.53
CA ASN A 1057 12.05 12.29 -12.42
C ASN A 1057 10.84 13.09 -11.95
N HIS A 1058 11.01 13.88 -10.89
CA HIS A 1058 9.93 14.70 -10.34
C HIS A 1058 9.43 15.77 -11.33
N TYR A 1059 10.33 16.58 -11.88
CA TYR A 1059 9.95 17.75 -12.69
C TYR A 1059 9.55 17.41 -14.13
N PHE A 1060 10.12 16.36 -14.74
CA PHE A 1060 9.88 16.04 -16.15
C PHE A 1060 9.09 14.75 -16.37
N TYR A 1061 9.12 13.81 -15.42
CA TYR A 1061 8.53 12.47 -15.60
C TYR A 1061 7.45 12.10 -14.58
N ARG A 1062 7.12 13.00 -13.64
CA ARG A 1062 6.03 12.88 -12.65
C ARG A 1062 6.18 11.71 -11.68
N ASP A 1063 7.40 11.47 -11.21
CA ASP A 1063 7.73 10.38 -10.26
C ASP A 1063 7.22 9.00 -10.72
N ARG A 1064 7.28 8.79 -12.05
CA ARG A 1064 6.90 7.52 -12.69
C ARG A 1064 7.99 6.48 -12.62
#